data_AF-A0A6N7XXK4-F1
#
_entry.id   AF-A0A6N7XXK4-F1
#
_cell.length_a   1.000
_cell.length_b   1.000
_cell.length_c   1.000
_cell.angle_alpha   90.00
_cell.angle_beta   90.00
_cell.angle_gamma   90.00
#
_symmetry.space_group_name_H-M   'P 1'
#
loop_
_entity.id
_entity.type
_entity.pdbx_description
1 polymer ?
#
loop_
_entity_poly.entity_id
_entity_poly.type
_entity_poly.pdbx_seq_one_letter_code
_entity_poly.pdbx_strand_id
1 'polypeptide(L)'
;MAINAELAEKLKNEVAVVCCRVEAGTIISASNLEDPGIFPDLEDSGLLTIPETSVKIGEAIGAKLLKTIDSLTPLTPEILEGMKALESEVKNVELDNDNEKAVFKNNMKVGDIITAEDLENPMNFEKLEDSLLIKLDDSVLTRGEVIGKKLSKDTPALTPVTKEVLEGFNIQQSTPAISTGNGGVIKIKIAEGKGIDIEVPIFGLSSTPVVEAKETIKDIVVEEPKKKPEKMVRKLVKRHFNITEVKFGEETKIEGTTLYIRENIHEDAVKVDKLVKNIKVEIITPDKYNTYSETIMDIQPIATKEEGHKLGQGFTRVLDGVIMMVTGTDENGVQIGEFGSSEGILEENIMWNRAGAPDKGDIFIKTEVTIKANTNMERPGPLAAHKASDFITQEIREVLKTLDESLVVNEEEFVQMRRPDKKKIVIVKEIMGQGAMHDNLILPVEPVGILGAKPNVDLGNVPIVCSPLEILDGAIHALTCIGPATKECSRHYFREPLIIEALRDEEVDLCGVVLVGSPQINSEKFYVSERVGMTVEAMDADGAVVTTEGFGNNHIDFASHIEQIGMRGISVVGASFCAVQGALVVGNQYMTHMIDLNKTEAGIENEILSCNTLTHDDGLRILAMLKAAMAGEEVKAPERKWNKDIKENNLQLIEKATNKKITRPDNETSLPMSEKRRKKYS
;
A
#
# COMPACT_ATOMS: atom_id res chain seq x y z
N MET A 1 -11.48 -19.25 7.62
CA MET A 1 -10.46 -19.05 8.66
C MET A 1 -11.18 -18.73 9.95
N ALA A 2 -10.76 -19.26 11.10
CA ALA A 2 -11.47 -18.97 12.34
C ALA A 2 -11.37 -17.50 12.74
N ILE A 3 -12.46 -16.91 13.22
CA ILE A 3 -12.45 -15.54 13.76
C ILE A 3 -11.75 -15.48 15.13
N ASN A 4 -11.21 -14.30 15.47
CA ASN A 4 -10.63 -14.07 16.81
C ASN A 4 -11.70 -13.54 17.79
N ALA A 5 -11.36 -13.46 19.08
CA ALA A 5 -12.30 -13.06 20.12
C ALA A 5 -12.81 -11.61 19.98
N GLU A 6 -11.98 -10.69 19.49
CA GLU A 6 -12.37 -9.29 19.29
C GLU A 6 -13.39 -9.16 18.15
N LEU A 7 -13.15 -9.86 17.04
CA LEU A 7 -14.03 -9.88 15.88
C LEU A 7 -15.35 -10.58 16.21
N ALA A 8 -15.32 -11.65 17.00
CA ALA A 8 -16.52 -12.35 17.45
C ALA A 8 -17.45 -11.46 18.30
N GLU A 9 -16.90 -10.54 19.10
CA GLU A 9 -17.72 -9.57 19.85
C GLU A 9 -18.35 -8.52 18.92
N LYS A 10 -17.59 -8.00 17.95
CA LYS A 10 -18.10 -7.05 16.95
C LYS A 10 -19.21 -7.66 16.09
N LEU A 11 -19.08 -8.96 15.75
CA LEU A 11 -20.01 -9.70 14.89
C LEU A 11 -20.98 -10.57 15.68
N LYS A 12 -21.19 -10.32 16.98
CA LYS A 12 -22.03 -11.16 17.85
C LYS A 12 -23.47 -11.35 17.37
N ASN A 13 -23.96 -10.42 16.54
CA ASN A 13 -25.29 -10.43 15.96
C ASN A 13 -25.40 -11.19 14.63
N GLU A 14 -24.27 -11.58 14.03
CA GLU A 14 -24.20 -12.35 12.80
C GLU A 14 -24.38 -13.85 13.08
N VAL A 15 -24.66 -14.62 12.02
CA VAL A 15 -24.90 -16.06 12.11
C VAL A 15 -23.63 -16.82 12.52
N ALA A 16 -23.78 -17.84 13.37
CA ALA A 16 -22.68 -18.72 13.76
C ALA A 16 -22.57 -19.93 12.82
N VAL A 17 -21.46 -20.03 12.09
CA VAL A 17 -21.12 -21.18 11.23
C VAL A 17 -19.73 -21.69 11.65
N VAL A 18 -19.52 -23.00 11.71
CA VAL A 18 -18.20 -23.54 12.10
C VAL A 18 -17.19 -23.50 10.95
N CYS A 19 -15.96 -23.08 11.23
CA CYS A 19 -14.89 -22.99 10.22
C CYS A 19 -14.20 -24.33 9.90
N CYS A 20 -14.25 -25.27 10.83
CA CYS A 20 -13.64 -26.59 10.71
C CYS A 20 -14.57 -27.65 11.31
N ARG A 21 -14.22 -28.93 11.15
CA ARG A 21 -14.93 -30.02 11.82
C ARG A 21 -14.79 -29.86 13.34
N VAL A 22 -15.92 -29.86 14.06
CA VAL A 22 -15.97 -29.70 15.52
C VAL A 22 -16.54 -30.97 16.14
N GLU A 23 -15.81 -31.55 17.10
CA GLU A 23 -16.22 -32.78 17.77
C GLU A 23 -17.32 -32.53 18.82
N ALA A 24 -18.20 -33.51 18.98
CA ALA A 24 -19.22 -33.51 20.03
C ALA A 24 -18.60 -33.26 21.42
N GLY A 25 -19.24 -32.40 22.21
CA GLY A 25 -18.78 -32.00 23.54
C GLY A 25 -17.88 -30.77 23.56
N THR A 26 -17.44 -30.26 22.41
CA THR A 26 -16.65 -29.02 22.32
C THR A 26 -17.46 -27.82 22.81
N ILE A 27 -16.84 -26.95 23.61
CA ILE A 27 -17.38 -25.64 23.96
C ILE A 27 -17.02 -24.67 22.84
N ILE A 28 -18.02 -24.10 22.18
CA ILE A 28 -17.84 -23.22 21.04
C ILE A 28 -17.15 -21.93 21.51
N SER A 29 -16.06 -21.60 20.83
CA SER A 29 -15.29 -20.36 20.99
C SER A 29 -15.15 -19.65 19.65
N ALA A 30 -14.63 -18.42 19.65
CA ALA A 30 -14.34 -17.68 18.41
C ALA A 30 -13.47 -18.51 17.43
N SER A 31 -12.50 -19.27 17.95
CA SER A 31 -11.61 -20.12 17.15
C SER A 31 -12.30 -21.30 16.43
N ASN A 32 -13.58 -21.53 16.70
CA ASN A 32 -14.38 -22.56 16.04
C ASN A 32 -15.32 -21.98 14.97
N LEU A 33 -15.45 -20.66 14.89
CA LEU A 33 -16.45 -19.97 14.07
C LEU A 33 -15.78 -19.34 12.84
N GLU A 34 -16.46 -19.43 11.71
CA GLU A 34 -16.06 -18.84 10.44
C GLU A 34 -16.47 -17.37 10.37
N ASP A 35 -15.79 -16.59 9.52
CA ASP A 35 -16.10 -15.17 9.33
C ASP A 35 -17.41 -14.97 8.56
N PRO A 36 -18.46 -14.34 9.14
CA PRO A 36 -19.69 -14.02 8.43
C PRO A 36 -19.50 -13.23 7.14
N GLY A 37 -18.39 -12.47 7.03
CA GLY A 37 -18.05 -11.72 5.83
C GLY A 37 -17.94 -12.59 4.57
N ILE A 38 -17.58 -13.87 4.69
CA ILE A 38 -17.43 -14.78 3.55
C ILE A 38 -18.69 -15.60 3.25
N PHE A 39 -19.72 -15.56 4.10
CA PHE A 39 -20.92 -16.39 3.93
C PHE A 39 -21.65 -16.17 2.61
N PRO A 40 -21.84 -14.93 2.13
CA PRO A 40 -22.50 -14.72 0.85
C PRO A 40 -21.78 -15.39 -0.32
N ASP A 41 -20.44 -15.45 -0.32
CA ASP A 41 -19.66 -16.12 -1.37
C ASP A 41 -19.78 -17.64 -1.26
N LEU A 42 -19.87 -18.17 -0.05
CA LEU A 42 -20.12 -19.59 0.20
C LEU A 42 -21.55 -19.99 -0.20
N GLU A 43 -22.53 -19.11 -0.02
CA GLU A 43 -23.91 -19.31 -0.51
C GLU A 43 -23.99 -19.20 -2.04
N ASP A 44 -23.35 -18.20 -2.64
CA ASP A 44 -23.26 -18.02 -4.11
C ASP A 44 -22.58 -19.23 -4.79
N SER A 45 -21.59 -19.84 -4.14
CA SER A 45 -20.90 -21.04 -4.63
C SER A 45 -21.64 -22.35 -4.31
N GLY A 46 -22.73 -22.30 -3.54
CA GLY A 46 -23.50 -23.46 -3.10
C GLY A 46 -22.80 -24.36 -2.08
N LEU A 47 -21.72 -23.87 -1.46
CA LEU A 47 -20.97 -24.57 -0.39
C LEU A 47 -21.60 -24.39 0.98
N LEU A 48 -22.38 -23.34 1.17
CA LEU A 48 -23.09 -23.03 2.40
C LEU A 48 -24.57 -22.77 2.10
N THR A 49 -25.44 -23.26 2.97
CA THR A 49 -26.84 -22.85 3.01
C THR A 49 -27.11 -22.45 4.44
N ILE A 50 -27.59 -21.23 4.68
CA ILE A 50 -27.89 -20.76 6.03
C ILE A 50 -29.39 -20.89 6.29
N PRO A 51 -29.84 -21.81 7.17
CA PRO A 51 -31.23 -21.89 7.60
C PRO A 51 -31.64 -20.65 8.40
N GLU A 52 -32.92 -20.26 8.31
CA GLU A 52 -33.50 -19.19 9.14
C GLU A 52 -33.41 -19.48 10.65
N THR A 53 -33.25 -20.75 11.02
CA THR A 53 -33.11 -21.22 12.41
C THR A 53 -31.68 -21.17 12.94
N SER A 54 -30.74 -20.62 12.18
CA SER A 54 -29.34 -20.53 12.61
C SER A 54 -29.18 -19.55 13.78
N VAL A 55 -28.37 -19.94 14.76
CA VAL A 55 -28.09 -19.11 15.94
C VAL A 55 -27.03 -18.07 15.62
N LYS A 56 -26.98 -17.01 16.43
CA LYS A 56 -25.98 -15.97 16.28
C LYS A 56 -24.68 -16.28 17.02
N ILE A 57 -23.59 -15.65 16.62
CA ILE A 57 -22.25 -15.82 17.21
C ILE A 57 -22.29 -15.62 18.73
N GLY A 58 -22.97 -14.57 19.21
CA GLY A 58 -23.08 -14.27 20.64
C GLY A 58 -23.85 -15.33 21.45
N GLU A 59 -24.79 -16.04 20.81
CA GLU A 59 -25.58 -17.12 21.45
C GLU A 59 -24.81 -18.44 21.48
N ALA A 60 -24.00 -18.68 20.44
CA ALA A 60 -23.23 -19.90 20.27
C ALA A 60 -21.99 -19.92 21.16
N ILE A 61 -21.31 -18.79 21.39
CA ILE A 61 -20.08 -18.76 22.18
C ILE A 61 -20.35 -19.16 23.64
N GLY A 62 -19.62 -20.19 24.09
CA GLY A 62 -19.80 -20.80 25.41
C GLY A 62 -20.85 -21.93 25.44
N ALA A 63 -21.62 -22.13 24.38
CA ALA A 63 -22.50 -23.27 24.24
C ALA A 63 -21.71 -24.55 23.93
N LYS A 64 -22.21 -25.69 24.42
CA LYS A 64 -21.64 -27.01 24.19
C LYS A 64 -22.26 -27.67 22.98
N LEU A 65 -21.44 -28.17 22.06
CA LEU A 65 -21.91 -28.88 20.88
C LEU A 65 -22.38 -30.30 21.23
N LEU A 66 -23.57 -30.69 20.80
CA LEU A 66 -24.19 -31.97 21.15
C LEU A 66 -23.80 -33.14 20.22
N LYS A 67 -23.38 -32.84 18.99
CA LYS A 67 -22.98 -33.85 17.99
C LYS A 67 -21.82 -33.35 17.14
N THR A 68 -20.98 -34.24 16.65
CA THR A 68 -19.89 -33.88 15.74
C THR A 68 -20.46 -33.35 14.43
N ILE A 69 -19.95 -32.20 13.98
CA ILE A 69 -20.35 -31.55 12.72
C ILE A 69 -19.12 -31.25 11.87
N ASP A 70 -19.28 -31.27 10.56
CA ASP A 70 -18.20 -30.92 9.62
C ASP A 70 -18.14 -29.39 9.42
N SER A 71 -17.08 -28.91 8.77
CA SER A 71 -16.90 -27.48 8.46
C SER A 71 -18.07 -26.92 7.65
N LEU A 72 -18.28 -25.60 7.73
CA LEU A 72 -19.35 -24.88 7.03
C LEU A 72 -20.76 -25.33 7.44
N THR A 73 -20.90 -25.88 8.65
CA THR A 73 -22.21 -26.21 9.22
C THR A 73 -22.72 -25.03 10.04
N PRO A 74 -23.87 -24.40 9.68
CA PRO A 74 -24.53 -23.43 10.54
C PRO A 74 -24.95 -24.06 11.87
N LEU A 75 -24.73 -23.33 12.96
CA LEU A 75 -25.15 -23.77 14.27
C LEU A 75 -26.65 -23.49 14.45
N THR A 76 -27.38 -24.48 14.96
CA THR A 76 -28.82 -24.36 15.26
C THR A 76 -29.08 -24.72 16.73
N PRO A 77 -30.22 -24.29 17.31
CA PRO A 77 -30.56 -24.60 18.70
C PRO A 77 -30.56 -26.09 19.03
N GLU A 78 -30.89 -26.93 18.06
CA GLU A 78 -31.04 -28.39 18.23
C GLU A 78 -29.70 -29.10 18.47
N ILE A 79 -28.59 -28.47 18.11
CA ILE A 79 -27.25 -29.07 18.16
C ILE A 79 -26.37 -28.43 19.24
N LEU A 80 -26.92 -27.51 20.02
CA LEU A 80 -26.23 -26.79 21.08
C LEU A 80 -26.93 -26.94 22.43
N GLU A 81 -26.14 -27.09 23.49
CA GLU A 81 -26.58 -27.12 24.88
C GLU A 81 -25.96 -25.95 25.64
N GLY A 82 -26.75 -25.26 26.47
CA GLY A 82 -26.25 -24.15 27.28
C GLY A 82 -26.01 -22.85 26.49
N MET A 83 -26.72 -22.65 25.38
CA MET A 83 -26.75 -21.37 24.68
C MET A 83 -27.20 -20.26 25.62
N LYS A 84 -26.57 -19.09 25.48
CA LYS A 84 -27.06 -17.87 26.10
C LYS A 84 -28.08 -17.26 25.15
N ALA A 85 -29.23 -16.83 25.69
CA ALA A 85 -30.06 -15.91 24.93
C ALA A 85 -29.22 -14.66 24.67
N LEU A 86 -29.13 -14.23 23.42
CA LEU A 86 -28.81 -12.83 23.17
C LEU A 86 -29.90 -12.05 23.89
N GLU A 87 -29.50 -11.18 24.83
CA GLU A 87 -30.43 -10.23 25.41
C GLU A 87 -31.08 -9.50 24.24
N SER A 88 -32.36 -9.77 24.03
CA SER A 88 -33.16 -8.95 23.14
C SER A 88 -33.10 -7.55 23.72
N GLU A 89 -32.56 -6.61 22.96
CA GLU A 89 -32.77 -5.19 23.20
C GLU A 89 -34.26 -4.87 22.96
N VAL A 90 -35.13 -5.38 23.84
CA VAL A 90 -36.32 -4.67 24.23
C VAL A 90 -35.83 -3.68 25.28
N LYS A 91 -35.64 -2.44 24.84
CA LYS A 91 -35.37 -1.26 25.68
C LYS A 91 -36.27 -1.26 26.92
N ASN A 92 -35.78 -1.82 28.02
CA ASN A 92 -36.07 -1.37 29.35
C ASN A 92 -34.75 -0.79 29.86
N VAL A 93 -34.63 0.52 29.68
CA VAL A 93 -33.51 1.29 30.19
C VAL A 93 -33.61 1.28 31.71
N GLU A 94 -32.92 0.36 32.38
CA GLU A 94 -32.40 0.68 33.71
C GLU A 94 -31.32 1.74 33.50
N LEU A 95 -31.60 2.94 33.99
CA LEU A 95 -30.74 4.11 33.86
C LEU A 95 -29.55 3.97 34.81
N ASP A 96 -28.46 3.38 34.33
CA ASP A 96 -27.17 3.61 34.96
C ASP A 96 -26.84 5.12 34.90
N ASN A 97 -26.49 5.70 36.05
CA ASN A 97 -26.05 7.10 36.22
C ASN A 97 -27.13 8.19 36.06
N ASP A 98 -28.35 7.95 36.57
CA ASP A 98 -29.48 8.89 36.53
C ASP A 98 -29.16 10.31 37.10
N ASN A 99 -28.27 10.38 38.10
CA ASN A 99 -27.86 11.60 38.76
C ASN A 99 -26.72 12.36 38.06
N GLU A 100 -26.09 11.76 37.04
CA GLU A 100 -24.99 12.41 36.31
C GLU A 100 -25.51 13.45 35.33
N LYS A 101 -24.67 14.43 34.97
CA LYS A 101 -25.04 15.50 34.03
C LYS A 101 -25.35 14.94 32.63
N ALA A 102 -26.28 15.58 31.93
CA ALA A 102 -26.68 15.20 30.58
C ALA A 102 -25.95 16.05 29.53
N VAL A 103 -25.32 15.38 28.56
CA VAL A 103 -24.67 15.99 27.39
C VAL A 103 -25.11 15.20 26.17
N PHE A 104 -25.48 15.87 25.07
CA PHE A 104 -25.87 15.16 23.85
C PHE A 104 -24.68 14.45 23.20
N LYS A 105 -24.84 13.19 22.86
CA LYS A 105 -23.87 12.39 22.09
C LYS A 105 -23.94 12.71 20.59
N ASN A 106 -25.15 12.97 20.08
CA ASN A 106 -25.44 13.20 18.67
C ASN A 106 -26.12 14.56 18.45
N ASN A 107 -26.17 15.03 17.19
CA ASN A 107 -26.96 16.21 16.83
C ASN A 107 -28.46 15.88 16.97
N MET A 108 -29.20 16.73 17.68
CA MET A 108 -30.63 16.58 17.95
C MET A 108 -31.44 17.67 17.24
N LYS A 109 -32.65 17.34 16.77
CA LYS A 109 -33.57 18.26 16.09
C LYS A 109 -34.70 18.71 17.02
N VAL A 110 -35.25 19.89 16.73
CA VAL A 110 -36.42 20.42 17.43
C VAL A 110 -37.57 19.42 17.41
N GLY A 111 -38.18 19.18 18.57
CA GLY A 111 -39.28 18.24 18.74
C GLY A 111 -38.87 16.78 18.99
N ASP A 112 -37.59 16.43 18.94
CA ASP A 112 -37.11 15.10 19.33
C ASP A 112 -37.33 14.84 20.82
N ILE A 113 -37.60 13.58 21.18
CA ILE A 113 -37.74 13.11 22.56
C ILE A 113 -36.40 12.49 22.98
N ILE A 114 -35.81 13.01 24.06
CA ILE A 114 -34.49 12.60 24.53
C ILE A 114 -34.55 11.19 25.12
N THR A 115 -33.69 10.30 24.65
CA THR A 115 -33.49 8.95 25.19
C THR A 115 -32.08 8.79 25.77
N ALA A 116 -31.81 7.70 26.50
CA ALA A 116 -30.49 7.46 27.11
C ALA A 116 -29.36 7.29 26.08
N GLU A 117 -29.68 6.82 24.87
CA GLU A 117 -28.73 6.63 23.76
C GLU A 117 -28.28 7.95 23.14
N ASP A 118 -29.09 9.00 23.32
CA ASP A 118 -28.79 10.35 22.83
C ASP A 118 -27.84 11.10 23.76
N LEU A 119 -27.50 10.54 24.93
CA LEU A 119 -26.69 11.18 25.97
C LEU A 119 -25.32 10.52 26.12
N GLU A 120 -24.27 11.33 26.09
CA GLU A 120 -22.86 10.93 26.21
C GLU A 120 -22.57 10.26 27.56
N ASN A 121 -21.67 9.26 27.56
CA ASN A 121 -21.34 8.51 28.76
C ASN A 121 -20.54 9.40 29.74
N PRO A 122 -20.95 9.52 31.02
CA PRO A 122 -20.23 10.32 32.02
C PRO A 122 -18.75 9.96 32.20
N MET A 123 -18.33 8.73 31.90
CA MET A 123 -16.91 8.33 31.92
C MET A 123 -16.03 9.12 30.93
N ASN A 124 -16.63 9.76 29.93
CA ASN A 124 -15.93 10.59 28.94
C ASN A 124 -15.84 12.06 29.35
N PHE A 125 -16.57 12.50 30.39
CA PHE A 125 -16.68 13.93 30.71
C PHE A 125 -15.37 14.56 31.14
N GLU A 126 -14.56 13.87 31.95
CA GLU A 126 -13.23 14.36 32.37
C GLU A 126 -12.33 14.64 31.14
N LYS A 127 -12.30 13.71 30.18
CA LYS A 127 -11.53 13.87 28.92
C LYS A 127 -12.09 14.98 28.02
N LEU A 128 -13.41 15.13 27.99
CA LEU A 128 -14.09 16.14 27.16
C LEU A 128 -13.96 17.55 27.75
N GLU A 129 -13.98 17.69 29.08
CA GLU A 129 -13.66 18.95 29.78
C GLU A 129 -12.18 19.31 29.66
N ASP A 130 -11.26 18.32 29.77
CA ASP A 130 -9.83 18.50 29.53
C ASP A 130 -9.53 18.96 28.10
N SER A 131 -10.34 18.50 27.13
CA SER A 131 -10.26 18.90 25.73
C SER A 131 -11.04 20.18 25.41
N LEU A 132 -11.65 20.84 26.42
CA LEU A 132 -12.46 22.05 26.29
C LEU A 132 -13.67 21.92 25.35
N LEU A 133 -14.15 20.70 25.10
CA LEU A 133 -15.27 20.41 24.21
C LEU A 133 -16.62 20.58 24.90
N ILE A 134 -16.66 20.40 26.23
CA ILE A 134 -17.85 20.58 27.05
C ILE A 134 -17.50 21.39 28.30
N LYS A 135 -18.52 21.96 28.95
CA LYS A 135 -18.39 22.58 30.26
C LYS A 135 -19.62 22.22 31.09
N LEU A 136 -19.40 21.54 32.21
CA LEU A 136 -20.47 21.12 33.10
C LEU A 136 -20.53 22.08 34.28
N ASP A 137 -21.65 22.79 34.41
CA ASP A 137 -21.94 23.64 35.56
C ASP A 137 -23.31 23.30 36.15
N ASP A 138 -23.71 24.05 37.18
CA ASP A 138 -24.97 23.81 37.90
C ASP A 138 -26.22 24.00 37.03
N SER A 139 -26.10 24.62 35.85
CA SER A 139 -27.23 24.82 34.92
C SER A 139 -27.54 23.58 34.08
N VAL A 140 -26.61 22.62 34.00
CA VAL A 140 -26.76 21.37 33.26
C VAL A 140 -27.64 20.42 34.06
N LEU A 141 -28.69 19.90 33.44
CA LEU A 141 -29.63 18.96 34.04
C LEU A 141 -29.03 17.55 34.11
N THR A 142 -29.57 16.71 34.99
CA THR A 142 -29.15 15.31 35.07
C THR A 142 -29.80 14.46 33.98
N ARG A 143 -29.21 13.29 33.70
CA ARG A 143 -29.74 12.30 32.75
C ARG A 143 -31.19 11.93 33.08
N GLY A 144 -31.53 11.76 34.35
CA GLY A 144 -32.90 11.49 34.78
C GLY A 144 -33.90 12.63 34.58
N GLU A 145 -33.44 13.87 34.67
CA GLU A 145 -34.30 15.04 34.51
C GLU A 145 -34.68 15.29 33.04
N VAL A 146 -33.86 14.84 32.09
CA VAL A 146 -34.00 15.17 30.66
C VAL A 146 -34.60 14.04 29.84
N ILE A 147 -34.50 12.79 30.27
CA ILE A 147 -35.03 11.65 29.50
C ILE A 147 -36.56 11.71 29.42
N GLY A 148 -37.08 11.53 28.21
CA GLY A 148 -38.50 11.70 27.90
C GLY A 148 -38.95 13.16 27.73
N LYS A 149 -38.05 14.15 27.87
CA LYS A 149 -38.34 15.55 27.55
C LYS A 149 -38.18 15.81 26.06
N LYS A 150 -38.93 16.80 25.57
CA LYS A 150 -38.95 17.19 24.16
C LYS A 150 -38.10 18.44 23.93
N LEU A 151 -37.32 18.45 22.86
CA LEU A 151 -36.39 19.52 22.54
C LEU A 151 -37.11 20.76 21.95
N SER A 152 -36.70 21.96 22.36
CA SER A 152 -37.30 23.23 21.91
C SER A 152 -36.55 23.91 20.75
N LYS A 153 -35.32 23.46 20.43
CA LYS A 153 -34.48 23.96 19.33
C LYS A 153 -33.47 22.91 18.87
N ASP A 154 -33.04 22.98 17.62
CA ASP A 154 -31.94 22.14 17.10
C ASP A 154 -30.69 22.33 17.95
N THR A 155 -30.05 21.23 18.35
CA THR A 155 -28.94 21.24 19.30
C THR A 155 -27.82 20.31 18.82
N PRO A 156 -26.59 20.81 18.60
CA PRO A 156 -25.46 19.98 18.18
C PRO A 156 -25.02 18.95 19.25
N ALA A 157 -24.31 17.92 18.80
CA ALA A 157 -23.59 17.00 19.67
C ALA A 157 -22.63 17.73 20.62
N LEU A 158 -22.29 17.08 21.73
CA LEU A 158 -21.46 17.61 22.82
C LEU A 158 -22.05 18.86 23.51
N THR A 159 -23.34 19.15 23.30
CA THR A 159 -24.00 20.24 24.01
C THR A 159 -24.54 19.76 25.37
N PRO A 160 -24.16 20.38 26.50
CA PRO A 160 -24.78 20.12 27.80
C PRO A 160 -26.27 20.48 27.81
N VAL A 161 -27.11 19.61 28.37
CA VAL A 161 -28.57 19.79 28.35
C VAL A 161 -28.99 20.72 29.48
N THR A 162 -29.45 21.92 29.15
CA THR A 162 -29.98 22.90 30.11
C THR A 162 -31.49 23.08 29.95
N LYS A 163 -32.13 23.80 30.87
CA LYS A 163 -33.58 24.09 30.80
C LYS A 163 -34.00 24.81 29.51
N GLU A 164 -33.08 25.54 28.88
CA GLU A 164 -33.36 26.36 27.69
C GLU A 164 -33.52 25.55 26.40
N VAL A 165 -32.98 24.32 26.36
CA VAL A 165 -33.10 23.42 25.19
C VAL A 165 -34.35 22.54 25.26
N LEU A 166 -35.15 22.62 26.33
CA LEU A 166 -36.35 21.80 26.55
C LEU A 166 -37.65 22.59 26.38
N GLU A 167 -38.69 21.95 25.87
CA GLU A 167 -40.05 22.52 25.83
C GLU A 167 -40.60 22.73 27.25
N GLY A 168 -41.15 23.92 27.52
CA GLY A 168 -41.86 24.23 28.78
C GLY A 168 -41.15 25.19 29.74
N PHE A 169 -39.95 25.69 29.42
CA PHE A 169 -39.27 26.73 30.21
C PHE A 169 -39.38 28.10 29.52
N ASN A 170 -40.24 28.98 30.05
CA ASN A 170 -40.23 30.40 29.71
C ASN A 170 -39.18 31.11 30.57
N ILE A 171 -38.11 31.63 29.95
CA ILE A 171 -37.23 32.59 30.61
C ILE A 171 -37.53 33.99 30.07
N GLN A 172 -38.01 34.82 30.99
CA GLN A 172 -38.19 36.24 30.86
C GLN A 172 -36.80 36.89 30.71
N GLN A 173 -36.57 37.62 29.61
CA GLN A 173 -35.35 38.40 29.42
C GLN A 173 -35.12 39.32 30.61
N SER A 174 -34.01 39.12 31.33
CA SER A 174 -33.45 40.13 32.21
C SER A 174 -32.10 40.56 31.64
N THR A 175 -32.03 41.84 31.31
CA THR A 175 -30.85 42.54 30.78
C THR A 175 -29.78 42.61 31.86
N PRO A 176 -28.48 42.36 31.57
CA PRO A 176 -27.44 42.60 32.56
C PRO A 176 -27.26 44.11 32.77
N ALA A 177 -27.53 44.55 33.99
CA ALA A 177 -27.09 45.84 34.49
C ALA A 177 -25.58 45.78 34.80
N ILE A 178 -24.85 46.75 34.28
CA ILE A 178 -23.45 47.00 34.63
C ILE A 178 -23.40 47.47 36.08
N SER A 179 -22.59 46.81 36.92
CA SER A 179 -22.17 47.37 38.20
C SER A 179 -20.68 47.10 38.44
N THR A 180 -19.97 48.17 38.76
CA THR A 180 -18.56 48.25 39.10
C THR A 180 -18.37 48.09 40.61
N GLY A 181 -17.35 47.33 41.03
CA GLY A 181 -16.98 47.17 42.44
C GLY A 181 -15.53 46.69 42.60
N ASN A 182 -14.72 47.51 43.27
CA ASN A 182 -13.27 47.43 43.46
C ASN A 182 -12.79 46.34 44.42
N GLY A 183 -11.62 45.75 44.10
CA GLY A 183 -10.66 45.23 45.08
C GLY A 183 -10.37 43.73 45.00
N GLY A 184 -9.34 43.33 44.23
CA GLY A 184 -8.87 41.94 44.21
C GLY A 184 -7.45 41.82 43.65
N VAL A 185 -6.61 41.04 44.33
CA VAL A 185 -5.23 40.71 43.93
C VAL A 185 -5.26 39.90 42.63
N ILE A 186 -4.42 40.25 41.65
CA ILE A 186 -4.27 39.47 40.41
C ILE A 186 -3.35 38.27 40.71
N LYS A 187 -3.88 37.05 40.59
CA LYS A 187 -3.09 35.81 40.56
C LYS A 187 -3.08 35.29 39.13
N ILE A 188 -1.90 35.29 38.50
CA ILE A 188 -1.70 34.71 37.18
C ILE A 188 -1.12 33.32 37.37
N LYS A 189 -1.82 32.29 36.89
CA LYS A 189 -1.34 30.91 36.86
C LYS A 189 -1.10 30.54 35.39
N ILE A 190 0.16 30.36 35.01
CA ILE A 190 0.54 29.94 33.66
C ILE A 190 0.85 28.44 33.71
N ALA A 191 0.08 27.63 32.99
CA ALA A 191 0.25 26.19 32.96
C ALA A 191 1.15 25.77 31.78
N GLU A 192 2.46 25.97 31.94
CA GLU A 192 3.53 25.06 31.50
C GLU A 192 4.90 25.67 31.83
N GLY A 193 5.66 25.00 32.72
CA GLY A 193 6.99 25.41 33.13
C GLY A 193 7.12 25.52 34.65
N LYS A 194 8.02 24.72 35.24
CA LYS A 194 8.16 24.55 36.69
C LYS A 194 8.43 25.87 37.43
N GLY A 195 7.49 26.24 38.31
CA GLY A 195 7.71 26.98 39.56
C GLY A 195 8.13 28.45 39.46
N ILE A 196 7.21 29.35 39.10
CA ILE A 196 7.34 30.79 39.36
C ILE A 196 5.99 31.31 39.91
N ASP A 197 6.00 31.77 41.16
CA ASP A 197 4.88 32.51 41.76
C ASP A 197 5.19 34.01 41.70
N ILE A 198 4.34 34.79 41.02
CA ILE A 198 4.42 36.26 41.01
C ILE A 198 3.17 36.80 41.70
N GLU A 199 3.34 37.41 42.88
CA GLU A 199 2.30 38.15 43.58
C GLU A 199 2.58 39.66 43.45
N VAL A 200 1.66 40.41 42.85
CA VAL A 200 1.72 41.88 42.82
C VAL A 200 0.45 42.47 43.44
N PRO A 201 0.54 43.20 44.56
CA PRO A 201 -0.59 43.89 45.15
C PRO A 201 -0.87 45.21 44.41
N ILE A 202 -2.13 45.41 44.00
CA ILE A 202 -2.59 46.69 43.45
C ILE A 202 -2.95 47.59 44.64
N PHE A 203 -2.03 48.47 45.03
CA PHE A 203 -2.35 49.58 45.93
C PHE A 203 -3.13 50.65 45.15
N GLY A 204 -4.26 51.06 45.73
CA GLY A 204 -5.13 52.08 45.16
C GLY A 204 -4.39 53.38 44.86
N LEU A 205 -4.48 53.80 43.60
CA LEU A 205 -4.07 55.14 43.16
C LEU A 205 -5.00 56.18 43.81
N SER A 206 -4.48 56.88 44.81
CA SER A 206 -4.97 58.21 45.14
C SER A 206 -4.22 59.24 44.29
N SER A 207 -4.98 60.24 43.87
CA SER A 207 -4.67 61.31 42.91
C SER A 207 -3.40 62.12 43.21
N THR A 208 -2.55 62.31 42.20
CA THR A 208 -1.80 63.57 41.87
C THR A 208 -1.07 63.41 40.51
N PRO A 209 -0.73 64.51 39.80
CA PRO A 209 -0.82 64.56 38.34
C PRO A 209 0.40 64.04 37.56
N VAL A 210 0.05 63.64 36.34
CA VAL A 210 0.81 63.24 35.15
C VAL A 210 2.21 63.86 35.02
N VAL A 211 3.20 62.99 34.75
CA VAL A 211 4.35 63.33 33.91
C VAL A 211 4.33 62.37 32.72
N GLU A 212 4.23 62.92 31.51
CA GLU A 212 4.26 62.18 30.26
C GLU A 212 5.57 61.39 30.11
N ALA A 213 5.44 60.09 29.89
CA ALA A 213 6.44 59.30 29.19
C ALA A 213 5.74 58.64 28.00
N LYS A 214 6.02 59.15 26.79
CA LYS A 214 5.73 58.45 25.54
C LYS A 214 6.58 57.19 25.50
N GLU A 215 5.98 56.03 25.73
CA GLU A 215 6.53 54.79 25.20
C GLU A 215 5.63 54.26 24.11
N THR A 216 6.25 54.19 22.94
CA THR A 216 5.72 53.63 21.71
C THR A 216 5.48 52.15 21.92
N ILE A 217 4.24 51.69 21.78
CA ILE A 217 3.92 50.27 21.68
C ILE A 217 4.62 49.76 20.42
N LYS A 218 5.67 48.98 20.58
CA LYS A 218 6.21 48.16 19.48
C LYS A 218 5.22 47.02 19.28
N ASP A 219 4.65 46.96 18.08
CA ASP A 219 3.88 45.83 17.60
C ASP A 219 4.65 44.53 17.90
N ILE A 220 4.04 43.65 18.69
CA ILE A 220 4.48 42.26 18.78
C ILE A 220 4.06 41.62 17.46
N VAL A 221 4.98 41.64 16.50
CA VAL A 221 4.90 40.80 15.32
C VAL A 221 4.97 39.36 15.82
N VAL A 222 3.85 38.64 15.75
CA VAL A 222 3.85 37.18 15.81
C VAL A 222 4.68 36.74 14.61
N GLU A 223 5.93 36.30 14.84
CA GLU A 223 6.72 35.68 13.77
C GLU A 223 5.91 34.47 13.27
N GLU A 224 5.46 34.53 12.01
CA GLU A 224 4.97 33.34 11.31
C GLU A 224 6.00 32.21 11.48
N PRO A 225 5.57 30.95 11.69
CA PRO A 225 6.51 29.83 11.76
C PRO A 225 7.35 29.85 10.47
N LYS A 226 8.65 30.09 10.62
CA LYS A 226 9.59 30.09 9.48
C LYS A 226 9.49 28.74 8.78
N LYS A 227 8.84 28.72 7.61
CA LYS A 227 8.82 27.57 6.70
C LYS A 227 10.23 27.07 6.53
N LYS A 228 10.50 25.82 6.92
CA LYS A 228 11.82 25.23 6.71
C LYS A 228 12.00 25.10 5.20
N PRO A 229 13.09 25.63 4.62
CA PRO A 229 13.27 25.60 3.18
C PRO A 229 13.36 24.16 2.69
N GLU A 230 12.85 23.93 1.49
CA GLU A 230 13.03 22.66 0.81
C GLU A 230 14.53 22.35 0.64
N LYS A 231 14.87 21.07 0.77
CA LYS A 231 16.26 20.62 0.72
C LYS A 231 16.42 19.53 -0.30
N MET A 232 17.30 19.74 -1.28
CA MET A 232 17.79 18.67 -2.14
C MET A 232 18.59 17.67 -1.29
N VAL A 233 18.16 16.41 -1.27
CA VAL A 233 18.84 15.33 -0.57
C VAL A 233 19.92 14.72 -1.44
N ARG A 234 19.57 14.44 -2.70
CA ARG A 234 20.40 13.71 -3.65
C ARG A 234 19.90 13.92 -5.07
N LYS A 235 20.78 13.67 -6.03
CA LYS A 235 20.56 13.80 -7.47
C LYS A 235 21.18 12.62 -8.20
N LEU A 236 20.44 12.07 -9.15
CA LEU A 236 20.85 11.03 -10.09
C LEU A 236 20.67 11.60 -11.50
N VAL A 237 21.65 11.39 -12.37
CA VAL A 237 21.59 11.74 -13.79
C VAL A 237 21.89 10.49 -14.60
N LYS A 238 20.97 10.09 -15.46
CA LYS A 238 21.18 9.03 -16.44
C LYS A 238 21.60 9.66 -17.77
N ARG A 239 22.73 9.24 -18.31
CA ARG A 239 23.29 9.66 -19.60
C ARG A 239 23.02 8.58 -20.63
N HIS A 240 22.27 8.93 -21.65
CA HIS A 240 21.76 7.98 -22.63
C HIS A 240 22.62 7.94 -23.88
N PHE A 241 22.93 6.73 -24.34
CA PHE A 241 23.67 6.43 -25.56
C PHE A 241 22.77 5.61 -26.46
N ASN A 242 22.50 6.09 -27.67
CA ASN A 242 21.56 5.46 -28.58
C ASN A 242 22.23 4.34 -29.39
N ILE A 243 21.61 3.15 -29.40
CA ILE A 243 22.01 2.03 -30.24
C ILE A 243 20.95 1.79 -31.31
N THR A 244 21.37 1.76 -32.57
CA THR A 244 20.49 1.52 -33.73
C THR A 244 20.74 0.18 -34.39
N GLU A 245 21.83 -0.50 -34.04
CA GLU A 245 22.22 -1.77 -34.64
C GLU A 245 23.04 -2.60 -33.64
N VAL A 246 22.78 -3.90 -33.60
CA VAL A 246 23.57 -4.87 -32.84
C VAL A 246 24.06 -5.97 -33.78
N LYS A 247 25.34 -6.32 -33.70
CA LYS A 247 25.99 -7.34 -34.55
C LYS A 247 26.90 -8.22 -33.72
N PHE A 248 27.17 -9.42 -34.22
CA PHE A 248 28.32 -10.20 -33.74
C PHE A 248 29.61 -9.70 -34.39
N GLY A 249 30.73 -9.79 -33.68
CA GLY A 249 32.06 -9.43 -34.17
C GLY A 249 33.19 -10.11 -33.39
N GLU A 250 34.44 -9.76 -33.71
CA GLU A 250 35.63 -10.35 -33.08
C GLU A 250 35.78 -9.95 -31.59
N GLU A 251 35.31 -8.76 -31.23
CA GLU A 251 35.36 -8.21 -29.87
C GLU A 251 34.05 -7.49 -29.53
N THR A 252 33.74 -7.39 -28.24
CA THR A 252 32.62 -6.56 -27.77
C THR A 252 33.07 -5.11 -27.77
N LYS A 253 32.37 -4.25 -28.52
CA LYS A 253 32.67 -2.80 -28.63
C LYS A 253 31.47 -2.02 -29.11
N ILE A 254 31.50 -0.69 -28.95
CA ILE A 254 30.49 0.21 -29.48
C ILE A 254 31.18 1.22 -30.40
N GLU A 255 30.78 1.26 -31.67
CA GLU A 255 31.28 2.19 -32.68
C GLU A 255 30.11 3.05 -33.18
N GLY A 256 30.10 4.33 -32.81
CA GLY A 256 28.96 5.21 -33.08
C GLY A 256 27.69 4.69 -32.40
N THR A 257 26.71 4.27 -33.18
CA THR A 257 25.43 3.71 -32.71
C THR A 257 25.30 2.20 -32.94
N THR A 258 26.40 1.52 -33.28
CA THR A 258 26.44 0.06 -33.49
C THR A 258 27.15 -0.62 -32.32
N LEU A 259 26.45 -1.55 -31.66
CA LEU A 259 27.01 -2.44 -30.64
C LEU A 259 27.44 -3.77 -31.28
N TYR A 260 28.72 -4.10 -31.13
CA TYR A 260 29.28 -5.39 -31.48
C TYR A 260 29.37 -6.26 -30.23
N ILE A 261 28.94 -7.51 -30.33
CA ILE A 261 29.07 -8.54 -29.28
C ILE A 261 30.04 -9.59 -29.79
N ARG A 262 31.03 -9.93 -28.98
CA ARG A 262 32.01 -10.97 -29.31
C ARG A 262 31.35 -12.31 -29.63
N GLU A 263 31.69 -12.92 -30.78
CA GLU A 263 31.06 -14.16 -31.27
C GLU A 263 31.14 -15.33 -30.29
N ASN A 264 32.29 -15.53 -29.65
CA ASN A 264 32.51 -16.65 -28.73
C ASN A 264 32.18 -16.33 -27.26
N ILE A 265 31.45 -15.26 -26.96
CA ILE A 265 31.12 -14.86 -25.58
C ILE A 265 30.34 -15.94 -24.81
N HIS A 266 29.52 -16.71 -25.53
CA HIS A 266 28.71 -17.80 -24.97
C HIS A 266 29.58 -18.92 -24.35
N GLU A 267 30.77 -19.18 -24.90
CA GLU A 267 31.68 -20.20 -24.37
C GLU A 267 32.17 -19.87 -22.96
N ASP A 268 32.29 -18.58 -22.62
CA ASP A 268 32.70 -18.13 -21.31
C ASP A 268 31.52 -17.99 -20.36
N ALA A 269 30.38 -17.51 -20.86
CA ALA A 269 29.14 -17.38 -20.10
C ALA A 269 28.67 -18.74 -19.51
N VAL A 270 28.79 -19.85 -20.26
CA VAL A 270 28.45 -21.20 -19.74
C VAL A 270 29.31 -21.60 -18.55
N LYS A 271 30.55 -21.11 -18.45
CA LYS A 271 31.50 -21.50 -17.40
C LYS A 271 31.27 -20.76 -16.08
N VAL A 272 30.42 -19.74 -16.07
CA VAL A 272 30.17 -18.88 -14.89
C VAL A 272 29.49 -19.64 -13.75
N ASP A 273 28.63 -20.60 -14.07
CA ASP A 273 27.96 -21.43 -13.06
C ASP A 273 27.79 -22.87 -13.57
N LYS A 274 28.09 -23.86 -12.71
CA LYS A 274 28.05 -25.29 -13.03
C LYS A 274 26.66 -25.81 -13.44
N LEU A 275 25.61 -25.08 -13.07
CA LEU A 275 24.24 -25.41 -13.44
C LEU A 275 23.90 -25.00 -14.87
N VAL A 276 24.65 -24.10 -15.48
CA VAL A 276 24.50 -23.72 -16.88
C VAL A 276 25.07 -24.84 -17.75
N LYS A 277 24.26 -25.35 -18.67
CA LYS A 277 24.64 -26.42 -19.62
C LYS A 277 24.85 -25.89 -21.01
N ASN A 278 24.06 -24.89 -21.39
CA ASN A 278 24.17 -24.19 -22.65
C ASN A 278 23.65 -22.77 -22.49
N ILE A 279 24.15 -21.86 -23.31
CA ILE A 279 23.58 -20.53 -23.51
C ILE A 279 23.63 -20.19 -24.99
N LYS A 280 22.49 -19.81 -25.54
CA LYS A 280 22.38 -19.29 -26.90
C LYS A 280 22.14 -17.78 -26.81
N VAL A 281 22.92 -17.01 -27.55
CA VAL A 281 22.77 -15.56 -27.65
C VAL A 281 22.21 -15.24 -29.03
N GLU A 282 21.09 -14.53 -29.07
CA GLU A 282 20.39 -14.16 -30.30
C GLU A 282 20.16 -12.65 -30.35
N ILE A 283 20.24 -12.09 -31.56
CA ILE A 283 19.90 -10.69 -31.83
C ILE A 283 18.53 -10.66 -32.52
N ILE A 284 17.52 -10.20 -31.77
CA ILE A 284 16.15 -10.06 -32.26
C ILE A 284 15.90 -8.59 -32.60
N THR A 285 15.74 -8.30 -33.89
CA THR A 285 15.38 -6.99 -34.42
C THR A 285 13.85 -6.91 -34.61
N PRO A 286 13.27 -5.71 -34.80
CA PRO A 286 11.81 -5.55 -34.94
C PRO A 286 11.14 -6.41 -36.01
N ASP A 287 11.84 -6.72 -37.11
CA ASP A 287 11.38 -7.62 -38.17
C ASP A 287 11.29 -9.10 -37.74
N LYS A 288 11.84 -9.45 -36.57
CA LYS A 288 11.89 -10.81 -36.02
C LYS A 288 11.02 -11.00 -34.77
N TYR A 289 10.18 -10.03 -34.40
CA TYR A 289 9.27 -10.18 -33.25
C TYR A 289 8.23 -11.30 -33.43
N ASN A 290 8.07 -11.84 -34.64
CA ASN A 290 7.27 -13.04 -34.92
C ASN A 290 8.00 -14.36 -34.61
N THR A 291 9.17 -14.32 -33.95
CA THR A 291 9.94 -15.52 -33.58
C THR A 291 9.44 -16.10 -32.27
N TYR A 292 9.53 -17.42 -32.13
CA TYR A 292 9.27 -18.12 -30.87
C TYR A 292 10.36 -17.81 -29.83
N SER A 293 9.94 -17.69 -28.58
CA SER A 293 10.83 -17.58 -27.43
C SER A 293 10.36 -18.52 -26.33
N GLU A 294 11.34 -19.06 -25.59
CA GLU A 294 11.10 -19.60 -24.24
C GLU A 294 10.59 -18.51 -23.30
N THR A 295 10.08 -18.92 -22.13
CA THR A 295 9.54 -17.99 -21.13
C THR A 295 10.56 -16.93 -20.76
N ILE A 296 10.07 -15.70 -20.62
CA ILE A 296 10.91 -14.55 -20.28
C ILE A 296 10.98 -14.50 -18.76
N MET A 297 12.18 -14.69 -18.22
CA MET A 297 12.45 -14.52 -16.79
C MET A 297 12.59 -13.03 -16.47
N ASP A 298 13.35 -12.30 -17.30
CA ASP A 298 13.65 -10.89 -17.05
C ASP A 298 13.96 -10.09 -18.32
N ILE A 299 13.66 -8.79 -18.23
CA ILE A 299 14.02 -7.76 -19.20
C ILE A 299 14.85 -6.73 -18.45
N GLN A 300 16.06 -6.48 -18.91
CA GLN A 300 17.03 -5.66 -18.20
C GLN A 300 17.46 -4.46 -19.06
N PRO A 301 17.59 -3.26 -18.46
CA PRO A 301 18.33 -2.18 -19.09
C PRO A 301 19.82 -2.55 -19.16
N ILE A 302 20.53 -2.04 -20.16
CA ILE A 302 21.99 -2.12 -20.20
C ILE A 302 22.51 -0.78 -19.68
N ALA A 303 22.97 -0.78 -18.43
CA ALA A 303 23.42 0.41 -17.74
C ALA A 303 24.63 0.14 -16.84
N THR A 304 25.44 1.17 -16.60
CA THR A 304 26.62 1.09 -15.73
C THR A 304 26.85 2.39 -14.97
N LYS A 305 27.39 2.29 -13.75
CA LYS A 305 27.80 3.47 -12.99
C LYS A 305 29.12 4.03 -13.54
N GLU A 306 29.18 5.36 -13.63
CA GLU A 306 30.46 6.03 -13.85
C GLU A 306 31.38 5.85 -12.62
N GLU A 307 32.69 5.87 -12.85
CA GLU A 307 33.68 5.65 -11.79
C GLU A 307 33.48 6.61 -10.61
N GLY A 308 33.55 6.08 -9.38
CA GLY A 308 33.37 6.86 -8.15
C GLY A 308 31.90 7.14 -7.77
N HIS A 309 30.93 6.80 -8.62
CA HIS A 309 29.51 6.92 -8.31
C HIS A 309 28.93 5.63 -7.70
N LYS A 310 27.78 5.76 -7.04
CA LYS A 310 27.06 4.66 -6.40
C LYS A 310 25.59 4.70 -6.81
N LEU A 311 24.88 3.59 -6.64
CA LEU A 311 23.44 3.54 -6.93
C LEU A 311 22.70 4.69 -6.23
N GLY A 312 21.78 5.31 -6.97
CA GLY A 312 20.91 6.40 -6.51
C GLY A 312 21.56 7.78 -6.41
N GLN A 313 22.80 7.94 -6.90
CA GLN A 313 23.45 9.25 -6.97
C GLN A 313 24.45 9.38 -8.11
N GLY A 314 24.68 10.62 -8.53
CA GLY A 314 25.68 10.95 -9.55
C GLY A 314 25.27 10.47 -10.94
N PHE A 315 26.22 9.91 -11.71
CA PHE A 315 26.00 9.59 -13.11
C PHE A 315 25.88 8.08 -13.38
N THR A 316 24.92 7.73 -14.22
CA THR A 316 24.70 6.37 -14.75
C THR A 316 24.64 6.44 -16.27
N ARG A 317 25.41 5.60 -16.96
CA ARG A 317 25.35 5.50 -18.42
C ARG A 317 24.35 4.42 -18.81
N VAL A 318 23.50 4.69 -19.80
CA VAL A 318 22.40 3.81 -20.21
C VAL A 318 22.41 3.66 -21.73
N LEU A 319 22.25 2.43 -22.23
CA LEU A 319 21.99 2.20 -23.64
C LEU A 319 20.48 2.25 -23.93
N ASP A 320 20.11 3.05 -24.93
CA ASP A 320 18.76 3.11 -25.48
C ASP A 320 18.67 2.35 -26.81
N GLY A 321 17.47 1.88 -27.17
CA GLY A 321 17.21 1.12 -28.40
C GLY A 321 17.67 -0.34 -28.34
N VAL A 322 18.26 -0.78 -27.22
CA VAL A 322 18.72 -2.15 -27.00
C VAL A 322 18.44 -2.60 -25.56
N ILE A 323 18.06 -3.87 -25.39
CA ILE A 323 17.79 -4.50 -24.09
C ILE A 323 18.43 -5.87 -23.98
N MET A 324 18.62 -6.34 -22.75
CA MET A 324 18.89 -7.76 -22.47
C MET A 324 17.57 -8.46 -22.16
N MET A 325 17.32 -9.59 -22.81
CA MET A 325 16.17 -10.46 -22.55
C MET A 325 16.66 -11.83 -22.06
N VAL A 326 16.28 -12.20 -20.85
CA VAL A 326 16.72 -13.43 -20.20
C VAL A 326 15.61 -14.47 -20.29
N THR A 327 15.87 -15.58 -20.98
CA THR A 327 14.94 -16.69 -21.19
C THR A 327 15.63 -18.02 -20.91
N GLY A 328 14.86 -19.10 -20.69
CA GLY A 328 15.49 -20.40 -20.50
C GLY A 328 14.59 -21.53 -20.07
N THR A 329 15.18 -22.73 -20.11
CA THR A 329 14.58 -24.02 -19.78
C THR A 329 15.58 -24.89 -19.02
N ASP A 330 15.12 -25.99 -18.42
CA ASP A 330 16.02 -27.07 -18.01
C ASP A 330 16.39 -28.01 -19.18
N GLU A 331 17.31 -28.96 -18.95
CA GLU A 331 17.72 -29.96 -19.95
C GLU A 331 16.57 -30.84 -20.49
N ASN A 332 15.41 -30.88 -19.81
CA ASN A 332 14.23 -31.60 -20.26
C ASN A 332 13.28 -30.72 -21.09
N GLY A 333 13.62 -29.44 -21.30
CA GLY A 333 12.78 -28.47 -21.99
C GLY A 333 11.66 -27.89 -21.12
N VAL A 334 11.74 -28.03 -19.79
CA VAL A 334 10.75 -27.44 -18.87
C VAL A 334 11.08 -25.96 -18.67
N GLN A 335 10.06 -25.11 -18.81
CA GLN A 335 10.18 -23.66 -18.61
C GLN A 335 10.67 -23.32 -17.19
N ILE A 336 11.44 -22.23 -17.09
CA ILE A 336 11.82 -21.64 -15.80
C ILE A 336 10.74 -20.62 -15.39
N GLY A 337 9.66 -21.12 -14.77
CA GLY A 337 8.50 -20.33 -14.30
C GLY A 337 7.54 -21.20 -13.48
N GLU A 338 6.52 -20.63 -12.84
CA GLU A 338 5.62 -21.37 -11.93
C GLU A 338 4.19 -21.58 -12.48
N PHE A 339 3.31 -20.60 -12.32
CA PHE A 339 1.86 -20.73 -12.54
C PHE A 339 1.46 -20.61 -14.03
N GLY A 340 2.26 -19.88 -14.78
CA GLY A 340 2.13 -19.69 -16.21
C GLY A 340 3.46 -19.25 -16.80
N SER A 341 3.52 -19.18 -18.12
CA SER A 341 4.75 -18.86 -18.84
C SER A 341 4.45 -18.06 -20.10
N SER A 342 5.39 -17.18 -20.46
CA SER A 342 5.24 -16.27 -21.61
C SER A 342 5.88 -16.84 -22.89
N GLU A 343 6.14 -18.15 -22.91
CA GLU A 343 6.69 -18.84 -24.07
C GLU A 343 5.72 -18.76 -25.26
N GLY A 344 6.27 -18.58 -26.45
CA GLY A 344 5.48 -18.38 -27.66
C GLY A 344 6.07 -17.30 -28.55
N ILE A 345 5.25 -16.84 -29.49
CA ILE A 345 5.63 -15.76 -30.40
C ILE A 345 5.74 -14.43 -29.62
N LEU A 346 6.88 -13.75 -29.72
CA LEU A 346 7.18 -12.56 -28.90
C LEU A 346 6.12 -11.46 -29.06
N GLU A 347 5.71 -11.12 -30.29
CA GLU A 347 4.70 -10.07 -30.53
C GLU A 347 3.29 -10.39 -30.05
N GLU A 348 3.01 -11.66 -29.74
CA GLU A 348 1.72 -12.09 -29.19
C GLU A 348 1.72 -12.16 -27.65
N ASN A 349 2.89 -12.28 -27.03
CA ASN A 349 3.05 -12.60 -25.60
C ASN A 349 3.83 -11.55 -24.78
N ILE A 350 4.14 -10.39 -25.37
CA ILE A 350 4.75 -9.24 -24.68
C ILE A 350 3.81 -8.04 -24.75
N MET A 351 3.53 -7.41 -23.61
CA MET A 351 2.87 -6.10 -23.60
C MET A 351 3.91 -5.00 -23.80
N TRP A 352 3.91 -4.40 -24.99
CA TRP A 352 4.88 -3.38 -25.38
C TRP A 352 4.81 -2.10 -24.54
N ASN A 353 5.94 -1.39 -24.43
CA ASN A 353 6.03 -0.05 -23.81
C ASN A 353 5.59 0.01 -22.34
N ARG A 354 5.61 -1.13 -21.64
CA ARG A 354 5.44 -1.18 -20.18
C ARG A 354 6.78 -0.92 -19.51
N ALA A 355 6.76 -0.42 -18.27
CA ALA A 355 7.99 -0.17 -17.52
C ALA A 355 8.91 -1.40 -17.46
N GLY A 356 8.33 -2.59 -17.30
CA GLY A 356 9.06 -3.88 -17.27
C GLY A 356 9.28 -4.57 -18.62
N ALA A 357 8.71 -4.06 -19.71
CA ALA A 357 8.75 -4.71 -21.01
C ALA A 357 9.66 -3.97 -21.99
N PRO A 358 10.03 -4.59 -23.13
CA PRO A 358 10.67 -3.88 -24.22
C PRO A 358 9.78 -2.76 -24.77
N ASP A 359 10.42 -1.67 -25.19
CA ASP A 359 9.78 -0.63 -25.98
C ASP A 359 9.67 -1.13 -27.43
N LYS A 360 8.57 -0.79 -28.13
CA LYS A 360 8.38 -1.24 -29.50
C LYS A 360 9.43 -0.60 -30.42
N GLY A 361 10.30 -1.42 -31.01
CA GLY A 361 11.45 -0.96 -31.79
C GLY A 361 12.80 -1.31 -31.17
N ASP A 362 12.84 -1.71 -29.90
CA ASP A 362 14.05 -2.17 -29.23
C ASP A 362 14.67 -3.39 -29.92
N ILE A 363 15.99 -3.43 -29.98
CA ILE A 363 16.76 -4.61 -30.36
C ILE A 363 16.99 -5.47 -29.10
N PHE A 364 16.72 -6.77 -29.17
CA PHE A 364 16.94 -7.65 -28.04
C PHE A 364 18.25 -8.40 -28.21
N ILE A 365 19.09 -8.33 -27.18
CA ILE A 365 20.13 -9.32 -26.93
C ILE A 365 19.46 -10.40 -26.06
N LYS A 366 18.90 -11.41 -26.73
CA LYS A 366 18.17 -12.50 -26.08
C LYS A 366 19.15 -13.61 -25.71
N THR A 367 19.22 -13.93 -24.43
CA THR A 367 19.93 -15.10 -23.92
C THR A 367 18.93 -16.21 -23.61
N GLU A 368 19.10 -17.36 -24.24
CA GLU A 368 18.34 -18.58 -23.93
C GLU A 368 19.26 -19.56 -23.22
N VAL A 369 19.03 -19.72 -21.92
CA VAL A 369 19.88 -20.54 -21.06
C VAL A 369 19.24 -21.91 -20.83
N THR A 370 20.00 -22.97 -21.05
CA THR A 370 19.63 -24.32 -20.60
C THR A 370 20.34 -24.61 -19.30
N ILE A 371 19.58 -24.78 -18.22
CA ILE A 371 20.10 -25.17 -16.91
C ILE A 371 19.96 -26.68 -16.68
N LYS A 372 20.68 -27.20 -15.68
CA LYS A 372 20.63 -28.61 -15.30
C LYS A 372 19.18 -29.08 -15.06
N ALA A 373 18.86 -30.29 -15.55
CA ALA A 373 17.56 -30.94 -15.33
C ALA A 373 17.07 -30.83 -13.88
N ASN A 374 15.78 -30.50 -13.72
CA ASN A 374 15.06 -30.39 -12.44
C ASN A 374 15.57 -29.28 -11.49
N THR A 375 16.31 -28.29 -12.00
CA THR A 375 16.72 -27.12 -11.19
C THR A 375 15.92 -25.85 -11.51
N ASN A 376 14.95 -25.92 -12.42
CA ASN A 376 14.12 -24.78 -12.84
C ASN A 376 13.20 -24.24 -11.75
N MET A 377 12.84 -25.06 -10.76
CA MET A 377 11.97 -24.68 -9.64
C MET A 377 12.77 -24.38 -8.36
N GLU A 378 14.10 -24.41 -8.43
CA GLU A 378 14.98 -24.18 -7.29
C GLU A 378 15.82 -22.93 -7.52
N ARG A 379 15.92 -22.04 -6.53
CA ARG A 379 16.64 -20.76 -6.62
C ARG A 379 17.98 -20.80 -7.37
N PRO A 380 18.85 -21.81 -7.15
CA PRO A 380 20.13 -21.88 -7.84
C PRO A 380 20.00 -21.96 -9.38
N GLY A 381 18.93 -22.54 -9.92
CA GLY A 381 18.70 -22.67 -11.36
C GLY A 381 18.47 -21.34 -12.07
N PRO A 382 17.37 -20.61 -11.77
CA PRO A 382 17.15 -19.27 -12.33
C PRO A 382 18.34 -18.33 -12.05
N LEU A 383 18.91 -18.37 -10.84
CA LEU A 383 20.09 -17.57 -10.51
C LEU A 383 21.30 -17.88 -11.42
N ALA A 384 21.52 -19.15 -11.76
CA ALA A 384 22.59 -19.53 -12.68
C ALA A 384 22.35 -19.00 -14.11
N ALA A 385 21.11 -19.00 -14.58
CA ALA A 385 20.76 -18.42 -15.86
C ALA A 385 21.04 -16.91 -15.89
N HIS A 386 20.60 -16.19 -14.86
CA HIS A 386 20.86 -14.77 -14.74
C HIS A 386 22.36 -14.44 -14.64
N LYS A 387 23.16 -15.25 -13.93
CA LYS A 387 24.63 -15.09 -13.89
C LYS A 387 25.30 -15.21 -15.26
N ALA A 388 24.87 -16.16 -16.08
CA ALA A 388 25.41 -16.31 -17.42
C ALA A 388 25.02 -15.13 -18.32
N SER A 389 23.79 -14.62 -18.20
CA SER A 389 23.34 -13.43 -18.93
C SER A 389 24.04 -12.15 -18.47
N ASP A 390 24.18 -11.93 -17.16
CA ASP A 390 24.86 -10.75 -16.59
C ASP A 390 26.36 -10.73 -16.93
N PHE A 391 26.99 -11.89 -17.14
CA PHE A 391 28.36 -11.94 -17.66
C PHE A 391 28.49 -11.27 -19.03
N ILE A 392 27.54 -11.54 -19.94
CA ILE A 392 27.48 -10.89 -21.25
C ILE A 392 27.22 -9.39 -21.09
N THR A 393 26.25 -9.03 -20.24
CA THR A 393 25.93 -7.63 -19.95
C THR A 393 27.13 -6.89 -19.37
N GLN A 394 27.91 -7.53 -18.50
CA GLN A 394 29.09 -6.93 -17.89
C GLN A 394 30.17 -6.60 -18.93
N GLU A 395 30.41 -7.48 -19.91
CA GLU A 395 31.34 -7.20 -21.02
C GLU A 395 30.89 -5.94 -21.80
N ILE A 396 29.59 -5.76 -21.99
CA ILE A 396 29.02 -4.54 -22.61
C ILE A 396 29.17 -3.32 -21.69
N ARG A 397 28.96 -3.46 -20.38
CA ARG A 397 29.15 -2.37 -19.39
C ARG A 397 30.58 -1.85 -19.39
N GLU A 398 31.58 -2.74 -19.47
CA GLU A 398 32.99 -2.32 -19.51
C GLU A 398 33.31 -1.45 -20.73
N VAL A 399 32.74 -1.77 -21.89
CA VAL A 399 32.85 -0.91 -23.08
C VAL A 399 32.12 0.42 -22.87
N LEU A 400 30.89 0.39 -22.36
CA LEU A 400 30.06 1.58 -22.12
C LEU A 400 30.74 2.60 -21.19
N LYS A 401 31.47 2.14 -20.17
CA LYS A 401 32.27 2.99 -19.28
C LYS A 401 33.31 3.83 -20.02
N THR A 402 33.85 3.30 -21.12
CA THR A 402 34.94 3.94 -21.88
C THR A 402 34.47 4.89 -22.99
N LEU A 403 33.16 4.95 -23.25
CA LEU A 403 32.63 5.79 -24.34
C LEU A 403 32.84 7.28 -24.10
N ASP A 404 33.02 8.01 -25.20
CA ASP A 404 33.16 9.46 -25.19
C ASP A 404 31.82 10.13 -24.85
N GLU A 405 31.86 11.16 -23.99
CA GLU A 405 30.66 11.89 -23.57
C GLU A 405 29.94 12.60 -24.73
N SER A 406 30.62 12.87 -25.85
CA SER A 406 30.02 13.45 -27.05
C SER A 406 28.98 12.54 -27.73
N LEU A 407 28.94 11.25 -27.37
CA LEU A 407 27.92 10.30 -27.85
C LEU A 407 26.63 10.33 -27.01
N VAL A 408 26.60 11.08 -25.91
CA VAL A 408 25.39 11.24 -25.08
C VAL A 408 24.33 11.99 -25.89
N VAL A 409 23.17 11.34 -26.09
CA VAL A 409 22.05 11.93 -26.85
C VAL A 409 21.01 12.59 -25.95
N ASN A 410 20.95 12.21 -24.68
CA ASN A 410 19.99 12.71 -23.70
C ASN A 410 20.54 12.57 -22.27
N GLU A 411 20.17 13.49 -21.38
CA GLU A 411 20.36 13.36 -19.94
C GLU A 411 19.00 13.37 -19.23
N GLU A 412 18.74 12.35 -18.43
CA GLU A 412 17.55 12.24 -17.59
C GLU A 412 17.92 12.51 -16.13
N GLU A 413 17.37 13.58 -15.56
CA GLU A 413 17.67 14.01 -14.20
C GLU A 413 16.56 13.65 -13.21
N PHE A 414 16.94 13.02 -12.10
CA PHE A 414 16.08 12.75 -10.96
C PHE A 414 16.64 13.43 -9.71
N VAL A 415 15.78 14.19 -9.03
CA VAL A 415 16.13 14.90 -7.81
C VAL A 415 15.18 14.47 -6.70
N GLN A 416 15.74 14.03 -5.57
CA GLN A 416 14.93 13.83 -4.37
C GLN A 416 15.00 15.06 -3.49
N MET A 417 13.84 15.68 -3.30
CA MET A 417 13.64 16.81 -2.39
C MET A 417 13.10 16.34 -1.05
N ARG A 418 13.43 17.05 0.01
CA ARG A 418 12.71 17.03 1.29
C ARG A 418 11.88 18.29 1.39
N ARG A 419 10.61 18.12 1.78
CA ARG A 419 9.62 19.19 1.84
C ARG A 419 8.98 19.18 3.23
N PRO A 420 9.61 19.81 4.24
CA PRO A 420 9.17 19.71 5.64
C PRO A 420 7.73 20.16 5.90
N ASP A 421 7.16 21.02 5.03
CA ASP A 421 5.79 21.53 5.14
C ASP A 421 4.76 20.66 4.39
N LYS A 422 5.18 19.53 3.79
CA LYS A 422 4.33 18.61 3.04
C LYS A 422 4.17 17.29 3.79
N LYS A 423 3.10 16.56 3.47
CA LYS A 423 2.85 15.24 4.03
C LYS A 423 3.95 14.27 3.63
N LYS A 424 4.59 13.64 4.61
CA LYS A 424 5.68 12.69 4.39
C LYS A 424 5.08 11.35 4.01
N ILE A 425 5.45 10.85 2.83
CA ILE A 425 4.97 9.56 2.34
C ILE A 425 6.11 8.56 2.16
N VAL A 426 5.80 7.29 2.31
CA VAL A 426 6.71 6.17 2.04
C VAL A 426 6.06 5.18 1.07
N ILE A 427 6.84 4.57 0.20
CA ILE A 427 6.39 3.47 -0.65
C ILE A 427 6.97 2.19 -0.08
N VAL A 428 6.13 1.23 0.29
CA VAL A 428 6.49 -0.13 0.66
C VAL A 428 6.30 -1.00 -0.58
N LYS A 429 7.41 -1.48 -1.14
CA LYS A 429 7.43 -2.36 -2.30
C LYS A 429 7.68 -3.79 -1.81
N GLU A 430 6.62 -4.59 -1.78
CA GLU A 430 6.76 -6.03 -1.64
C GLU A 430 7.30 -6.61 -2.95
N ILE A 431 8.45 -7.28 -2.84
CA ILE A 431 9.16 -7.89 -3.95
C ILE A 431 9.30 -9.39 -3.69
N MET A 432 9.57 -10.17 -4.73
CA MET A 432 9.70 -11.63 -4.60
C MET A 432 10.72 -12.02 -3.51
N GLY A 433 10.30 -12.91 -2.62
CA GLY A 433 11.07 -13.37 -1.46
C GLY A 433 10.56 -14.70 -0.89
N GLN A 434 9.85 -15.51 -1.70
CA GLN A 434 9.29 -16.78 -1.24
C GLN A 434 10.33 -17.90 -1.17
N GLY A 435 11.47 -17.74 -1.86
CA GLY A 435 12.40 -18.83 -2.10
C GLY A 435 11.91 -19.70 -3.26
N ALA A 436 12.40 -20.95 -3.32
CA ALA A 436 12.31 -21.74 -4.55
C ALA A 436 12.85 -20.90 -5.72
N MET A 437 12.18 -20.81 -6.85
CA MET A 437 12.57 -19.94 -7.96
C MET A 437 12.35 -18.43 -7.69
N HIS A 438 11.43 -18.06 -6.80
CA HIS A 438 11.02 -16.65 -6.56
C HIS A 438 11.94 -15.93 -5.59
N ASP A 439 12.81 -15.09 -6.13
CA ASP A 439 13.66 -14.21 -5.35
C ASP A 439 14.00 -12.98 -6.20
N ASN A 440 14.41 -11.90 -5.57
CA ASN A 440 15.00 -10.75 -6.25
C ASN A 440 16.35 -10.46 -5.56
N LEU A 441 17.38 -10.11 -6.34
CA LEU A 441 18.63 -9.64 -5.77
C LEU A 441 18.55 -8.13 -5.62
N ILE A 442 19.05 -7.64 -4.50
CA ILE A 442 19.01 -6.21 -4.20
C ILE A 442 20.40 -5.62 -3.98
N LEU A 443 20.50 -4.33 -4.28
CA LEU A 443 21.67 -3.47 -4.12
C LEU A 443 22.95 -4.03 -4.76
N PRO A 444 22.93 -4.35 -6.07
CA PRO A 444 24.14 -4.67 -6.81
C PRO A 444 25.13 -3.49 -6.88
N VAL A 445 26.36 -3.78 -7.30
CA VAL A 445 27.38 -2.75 -7.57
C VAL A 445 27.04 -1.96 -8.84
N GLU A 446 26.63 -2.66 -9.90
CA GLU A 446 26.19 -2.09 -11.16
C GLU A 446 24.66 -2.10 -11.24
N PRO A 447 24.02 -1.17 -11.99
CA PRO A 447 22.59 -1.17 -12.20
C PRO A 447 22.11 -2.53 -12.72
N VAL A 448 21.20 -3.17 -11.99
CA VAL A 448 20.64 -4.49 -12.34
C VAL A 448 21.73 -5.57 -12.46
N GLY A 449 22.90 -5.40 -11.83
CA GLY A 449 23.96 -6.41 -11.83
C GLY A 449 23.70 -7.55 -10.84
N ILE A 450 24.57 -8.56 -10.86
CA ILE A 450 24.59 -9.62 -9.83
C ILE A 450 25.72 -9.41 -8.82
N LEU A 451 26.85 -8.83 -9.26
CA LEU A 451 28.00 -8.61 -8.39
C LEU A 451 27.62 -7.71 -7.21
N GLY A 452 27.89 -8.18 -5.99
CA GLY A 452 27.60 -7.48 -4.74
C GLY A 452 26.14 -7.55 -4.28
N ALA A 453 25.22 -7.96 -5.15
CA ALA A 453 23.81 -8.08 -4.83
C ALA A 453 23.56 -9.17 -3.77
N LYS A 454 22.48 -9.02 -3.01
CA LYS A 454 22.04 -10.02 -2.02
C LYS A 454 20.64 -10.52 -2.35
N PRO A 455 20.40 -11.85 -2.34
CA PRO A 455 19.05 -12.38 -2.45
C PRO A 455 18.21 -11.89 -1.28
N ASN A 456 16.96 -11.50 -1.55
CA ASN A 456 16.06 -10.94 -0.55
C ASN A 456 15.76 -11.95 0.57
N VAL A 457 15.58 -13.22 0.20
CA VAL A 457 15.38 -14.34 1.14
C VAL A 457 16.56 -14.49 2.09
N ASP A 458 17.80 -14.30 1.61
CA ASP A 458 19.01 -14.46 2.43
C ASP A 458 19.16 -13.33 3.46
N LEU A 459 18.45 -12.21 3.26
CA LEU A 459 18.34 -11.12 4.22
C LEU A 459 17.18 -11.33 5.21
N GLY A 460 16.49 -12.47 5.11
CA GLY A 460 15.32 -12.81 5.93
C GLY A 460 14.05 -12.11 5.51
N ASN A 461 13.98 -11.58 4.28
CA ASN A 461 12.84 -10.81 3.74
C ASN A 461 12.47 -9.55 4.55
N VAL A 462 13.32 -9.15 5.50
CA VAL A 462 13.05 -8.01 6.38
C VAL A 462 13.07 -6.69 5.61
N PRO A 463 12.41 -5.64 6.13
CA PRO A 463 12.36 -4.33 5.48
C PRO A 463 13.75 -3.71 5.26
N ILE A 464 14.02 -3.27 4.04
CA ILE A 464 15.25 -2.58 3.64
C ILE A 464 14.87 -1.22 3.06
N VAL A 465 15.34 -0.16 3.74
CA VAL A 465 15.05 1.21 3.33
C VAL A 465 16.05 1.64 2.26
N CYS A 466 15.53 1.93 1.08
CA CYS A 466 16.24 2.51 -0.05
C CYS A 466 15.78 3.95 -0.29
N SER A 467 16.66 4.74 -0.88
CA SER A 467 16.24 5.96 -1.54
C SER A 467 15.42 5.62 -2.80
N PRO A 468 14.47 6.49 -3.20
CA PRO A 468 13.75 6.30 -4.45
C PRO A 468 14.69 6.31 -5.67
N LEU A 469 15.79 7.05 -5.59
CA LEU A 469 16.78 7.10 -6.66
C LEU A 469 17.58 5.80 -6.77
N GLU A 470 17.84 5.06 -5.69
CA GLU A 470 18.47 3.73 -5.77
C GLU A 470 17.60 2.77 -6.58
N ILE A 471 16.29 2.79 -6.39
CA ILE A 471 15.35 1.95 -7.15
C ILE A 471 15.43 2.30 -8.64
N LEU A 472 15.30 3.59 -8.96
CA LEU A 472 15.41 4.09 -10.34
C LEU A 472 16.81 3.89 -10.94
N ASP A 473 17.84 3.63 -10.15
CA ASP A 473 19.22 3.37 -10.61
C ASP A 473 19.56 1.88 -10.70
N GLY A 474 18.58 0.99 -10.55
CA GLY A 474 18.76 -0.46 -10.74
C GLY A 474 19.18 -1.20 -9.47
N ALA A 475 18.68 -0.76 -8.31
CA ALA A 475 18.88 -1.46 -7.04
C ALA A 475 18.20 -2.84 -6.96
N ILE A 476 17.36 -3.22 -7.92
CA ILE A 476 16.66 -4.51 -7.92
C ILE A 476 16.97 -5.24 -9.23
N HIS A 477 17.47 -6.46 -9.09
CA HIS A 477 17.61 -7.44 -10.16
C HIS A 477 16.55 -8.52 -9.94
N ALA A 478 15.55 -8.55 -10.80
CA ALA A 478 14.46 -9.51 -10.75
C ALA A 478 14.93 -10.90 -11.18
N LEU A 479 14.53 -11.97 -10.48
CA LEU A 479 14.62 -13.34 -11.05
C LEU A 479 13.24 -13.71 -11.64
N THR A 480 12.54 -14.67 -11.04
CA THR A 480 11.24 -15.14 -11.52
C THR A 480 10.09 -14.73 -10.60
N CYS A 481 8.89 -14.65 -11.15
CA CYS A 481 7.64 -14.37 -10.43
C CYS A 481 6.63 -15.49 -10.73
N ILE A 482 5.51 -15.45 -10.00
CA ILE A 482 4.41 -16.39 -10.10
C ILE A 482 3.81 -16.42 -11.52
N GLY A 483 3.54 -15.26 -12.11
CA GLY A 483 2.86 -15.14 -13.41
C GLY A 483 3.40 -14.01 -14.30
N PRO A 484 3.55 -14.22 -15.63
CA PRO A 484 4.14 -13.24 -16.54
C PRO A 484 3.45 -11.87 -16.58
N ALA A 485 2.11 -11.83 -16.54
CA ALA A 485 1.34 -10.59 -16.64
C ALA A 485 1.58 -9.66 -15.46
N THR A 486 1.89 -10.21 -14.30
CA THR A 486 2.17 -9.47 -13.07
C THR A 486 3.66 -9.33 -12.78
N LYS A 487 4.54 -9.88 -13.64
CA LYS A 487 5.99 -9.83 -13.43
C LYS A 487 6.51 -8.41 -13.59
N GLU A 488 7.07 -7.88 -12.52
CA GLU A 488 7.91 -6.69 -12.56
C GLU A 488 9.35 -7.13 -12.86
N CYS A 489 9.76 -7.05 -14.12
CA CYS A 489 11.15 -7.28 -14.54
C CYS A 489 12.07 -6.19 -13.97
N SER A 490 13.39 -6.40 -14.00
CA SER A 490 14.38 -5.43 -13.52
C SER A 490 14.22 -4.04 -14.14
N ARG A 491 13.85 -4.00 -15.43
CA ARG A 491 13.53 -2.75 -16.14
C ARG A 491 12.32 -2.01 -15.54
N HIS A 492 11.36 -2.72 -14.94
CA HIS A 492 10.21 -2.11 -14.24
C HIS A 492 10.70 -1.24 -13.09
N TYR A 493 11.53 -1.80 -12.22
CA TYR A 493 12.10 -1.07 -11.07
C TYR A 493 13.00 0.10 -11.53
N PHE A 494 13.76 -0.09 -12.61
CA PHE A 494 14.58 0.99 -13.21
C PHE A 494 13.74 2.15 -13.80
N ARG A 495 12.45 1.91 -14.03
CA ARG A 495 11.47 2.84 -14.62
C ARG A 495 10.19 2.93 -13.77
N GLU A 496 10.31 2.78 -12.45
CA GLU A 496 9.17 2.56 -11.56
C GLU A 496 8.18 3.74 -11.62
N PRO A 497 6.96 3.56 -12.16
CA PRO A 497 6.09 4.70 -12.47
C PRO A 497 5.60 5.46 -11.23
N LEU A 498 5.31 4.77 -10.13
CA LEU A 498 4.83 5.40 -8.91
C LEU A 498 5.91 6.28 -8.27
N ILE A 499 7.16 5.81 -8.23
CA ILE A 499 8.29 6.58 -7.72
C ILE A 499 8.53 7.82 -8.59
N ILE A 500 8.50 7.67 -9.91
CA ILE A 500 8.70 8.78 -10.84
C ILE A 500 7.63 9.86 -10.63
N GLU A 501 6.36 9.46 -10.51
CA GLU A 501 5.27 10.41 -10.25
C GLU A 501 5.38 11.05 -8.85
N ALA A 502 5.72 10.26 -7.83
CA ALA A 502 5.87 10.76 -6.46
C ALA A 502 7.06 11.73 -6.31
N LEU A 503 8.13 11.57 -7.07
CA LEU A 503 9.26 12.52 -7.11
C LEU A 503 8.88 13.85 -7.79
N ARG A 504 7.97 13.80 -8.77
CA ARG A 504 7.49 14.99 -9.51
C ARG A 504 6.39 15.76 -8.76
N ASP A 505 5.73 15.11 -7.81
CA ASP A 505 4.62 15.68 -7.07
C ASP A 505 5.11 16.58 -5.92
N GLU A 506 4.91 17.90 -6.06
CA GLU A 506 5.33 18.89 -5.05
C GLU A 506 4.39 18.94 -3.83
N GLU A 507 3.28 18.22 -3.84
CA GLU A 507 2.31 18.19 -2.73
C GLU A 507 2.68 17.18 -1.63
N VAL A 508 3.65 16.30 -1.89
CA VAL A 508 4.10 15.25 -0.97
C VAL A 508 5.62 15.30 -0.77
N ASP A 509 6.09 14.79 0.37
CA ASP A 509 7.52 14.53 0.62
C ASP A 509 7.78 13.02 0.56
N LEU A 510 8.24 12.52 -0.60
CA LEU A 510 8.64 11.13 -0.74
C LEU A 510 9.92 10.86 0.05
N CYS A 511 9.76 10.25 1.22
CA CYS A 511 10.88 10.06 2.15
C CYS A 511 11.80 8.91 1.74
N GLY A 512 11.26 7.81 1.22
CA GLY A 512 12.01 6.61 0.87
C GLY A 512 11.13 5.52 0.28
N VAL A 513 11.79 4.43 -0.09
CA VAL A 513 11.14 3.19 -0.53
C VAL A 513 11.60 2.08 0.42
N VAL A 514 10.66 1.29 0.94
CA VAL A 514 10.93 0.15 1.80
C VAL A 514 10.73 -1.10 0.97
N LEU A 515 11.82 -1.79 0.65
CA LEU A 515 11.76 -3.11 0.02
C LEU A 515 11.48 -4.15 1.10
N VAL A 516 10.55 -5.06 0.84
CA VAL A 516 10.22 -6.16 1.75
C VAL A 516 9.95 -7.42 0.94
N GLY A 517 10.38 -8.57 1.44
CA GLY A 517 10.08 -9.85 0.78
C GLY A 517 8.77 -10.45 1.23
N SER A 518 8.33 -11.47 0.50
CA SER A 518 7.14 -12.26 0.82
C SER A 518 7.52 -13.68 1.26
N PRO A 519 7.79 -13.93 2.56
CA PRO A 519 8.20 -15.26 3.03
C PRO A 519 7.20 -16.35 2.68
N GLN A 520 7.67 -17.56 2.39
CA GLN A 520 6.78 -18.70 2.18
C GLN A 520 6.13 -19.19 3.48
N ILE A 521 6.84 -19.06 4.61
CA ILE A 521 6.39 -19.59 5.90
C ILE A 521 5.47 -18.57 6.59
N ASN A 522 4.25 -18.97 6.91
CA ASN A 522 3.23 -18.08 7.50
C ASN A 522 3.70 -17.33 8.76
N SER A 523 4.43 -17.98 9.67
CA SER A 523 4.94 -17.30 10.88
C SER A 523 5.94 -16.18 10.56
N GLU A 524 6.70 -16.34 9.47
CA GLU A 524 7.66 -15.32 9.01
C GLU A 524 6.94 -14.14 8.35
N LYS A 525 5.82 -14.39 7.64
CA LYS A 525 4.98 -13.33 7.04
C LYS A 525 4.56 -12.27 8.06
N PHE A 526 4.05 -12.71 9.22
CA PHE A 526 3.61 -11.81 10.29
C PHE A 526 4.78 -11.11 10.99
N TYR A 527 5.89 -11.83 11.21
CA TYR A 527 7.10 -11.24 11.77
C TYR A 527 7.65 -10.11 10.87
N VAL A 528 7.76 -10.38 9.57
CA VAL A 528 8.23 -9.40 8.58
C VAL A 528 7.27 -8.20 8.50
N SER A 529 5.96 -8.45 8.47
CA SER A 529 4.94 -7.40 8.44
C SER A 529 4.98 -6.50 9.67
N GLU A 530 5.17 -7.06 10.87
CA GLU A 530 5.33 -6.27 12.09
C GLU A 530 6.56 -5.35 12.00
N ARG A 531 7.67 -5.84 11.42
CA ARG A 531 8.85 -5.03 11.14
C ARG A 531 8.58 -3.94 10.11
N VAL A 532 7.74 -4.18 9.09
CA VAL A 532 7.31 -3.12 8.14
C VAL A 532 6.61 -2.00 8.89
N GLY A 533 5.60 -2.33 9.70
CA GLY A 533 4.86 -1.33 10.48
C GLY A 533 5.78 -0.50 11.38
N MET A 534 6.69 -1.15 12.13
CA MET A 534 7.68 -0.47 12.97
C MET A 534 8.65 0.40 12.17
N THR A 535 9.03 -0.02 10.97
CA THR A 535 9.93 0.75 10.10
C THR A 535 9.24 2.02 9.60
N VAL A 536 7.99 1.90 9.13
CA VAL A 536 7.20 3.04 8.64
C VAL A 536 6.89 4.03 9.76
N GLU A 537 6.56 3.54 10.96
CA GLU A 537 6.38 4.36 12.17
C GLU A 537 7.66 5.11 12.55
N ALA A 538 8.79 4.43 12.57
CA ALA A 538 10.09 5.04 12.89
C ALA A 538 10.53 6.09 11.86
N MET A 539 10.02 6.00 10.62
CA MET A 539 10.23 7.02 9.58
C MET A 539 9.34 8.26 9.77
N ASP A 540 8.38 8.21 10.69
CA ASP A 540 7.44 9.29 11.00
C ASP A 540 6.68 9.72 9.73
N ALA A 541 6.12 8.73 9.02
CA ALA A 541 5.37 8.92 7.78
C ALA A 541 3.91 9.26 8.07
N ASP A 542 3.36 10.22 7.33
CA ASP A 542 1.93 10.56 7.36
C ASP A 542 1.09 9.56 6.53
N GLY A 543 1.69 8.99 5.48
CA GLY A 543 1.03 8.05 4.59
C GLY A 543 1.96 7.03 3.96
N ALA A 544 1.42 5.88 3.58
CA ALA A 544 2.15 4.81 2.94
C ALA A 544 1.40 4.25 1.72
N VAL A 545 2.16 3.83 0.71
CA VAL A 545 1.64 2.97 -0.35
C VAL A 545 2.24 1.59 -0.18
N VAL A 546 1.44 0.53 -0.18
CA VAL A 546 1.93 -0.85 -0.26
C VAL A 546 1.65 -1.36 -1.67
N THR A 547 2.67 -1.89 -2.37
CA THR A 547 2.48 -2.51 -3.68
C THR A 547 3.14 -3.88 -3.73
N THR A 548 2.58 -4.84 -4.48
CA THR A 548 3.21 -6.14 -4.72
C THR A 548 3.18 -6.52 -6.20
N GLU A 549 4.25 -7.19 -6.67
CA GLU A 549 4.16 -8.04 -7.87
C GLU A 549 3.55 -9.41 -7.53
N GLY A 550 3.04 -10.14 -8.53
CA GLY A 550 2.37 -11.42 -8.30
C GLY A 550 0.95 -11.30 -7.72
N PHE A 551 0.39 -12.43 -7.30
CA PHE A 551 -0.92 -12.55 -6.68
C PHE A 551 -1.04 -13.88 -5.91
N GLY A 552 -2.09 -14.06 -5.12
CA GLY A 552 -2.32 -15.31 -4.38
C GLY A 552 -1.59 -15.30 -3.03
N ASN A 553 -0.58 -16.16 -2.83
CA ASN A 553 0.08 -16.31 -1.52
C ASN A 553 0.73 -15.00 -1.01
N ASN A 554 1.26 -14.18 -1.92
CA ASN A 554 1.80 -12.84 -1.62
C ASN A 554 0.73 -11.89 -1.05
N HIS A 555 -0.55 -12.08 -1.40
CA HIS A 555 -1.61 -11.19 -0.90
C HIS A 555 -1.78 -11.27 0.62
N ILE A 556 -1.32 -12.36 1.25
CA ILE A 556 -1.30 -12.49 2.72
C ILE A 556 -0.31 -11.51 3.34
N ASP A 557 0.91 -11.43 2.79
CA ASP A 557 1.94 -10.48 3.22
C ASP A 557 1.47 -9.05 2.97
N PHE A 558 1.03 -8.76 1.75
CA PHE A 558 0.49 -7.48 1.32
C PHE A 558 -0.63 -6.98 2.26
N ALA A 559 -1.62 -7.82 2.56
CA ALA A 559 -2.70 -7.47 3.47
C ALA A 559 -2.18 -7.21 4.89
N SER A 560 -1.24 -8.02 5.38
CA SER A 560 -0.65 -7.87 6.71
C SER A 560 0.24 -6.62 6.81
N HIS A 561 0.96 -6.24 5.76
CA HIS A 561 1.71 -4.99 5.68
C HIS A 561 0.78 -3.79 5.83
N ILE A 562 -0.35 -3.78 5.11
CA ILE A 562 -1.38 -2.74 5.21
C ILE A 562 -1.95 -2.67 6.62
N GLU A 563 -2.27 -3.83 7.22
CA GLU A 563 -2.78 -3.90 8.59
C GLU A 563 -1.79 -3.30 9.59
N GLN A 564 -0.52 -3.70 9.52
CA GLN A 564 0.50 -3.25 10.44
C GLN A 564 0.73 -1.74 10.34
N ILE A 565 0.73 -1.18 9.13
CA ILE A 565 0.84 0.27 8.94
C ILE A 565 -0.41 0.98 9.49
N GLY A 566 -1.61 0.49 9.14
CA GLY A 566 -2.88 1.09 9.55
C GLY A 566 -3.09 1.09 11.08
N MET A 567 -2.68 0.02 11.77
CA MET A 567 -2.72 -0.07 13.25
C MET A 567 -1.96 1.05 13.97
N ARG A 568 -1.03 1.71 13.28
CA ARG A 568 -0.22 2.82 13.79
C ARG A 568 -0.81 4.19 13.46
N GLY A 569 -2.02 4.23 12.90
CA GLY A 569 -2.71 5.47 12.54
C GLY A 569 -2.17 6.14 11.28
N ILE A 570 -1.44 5.41 10.43
CA ILE A 570 -0.86 5.91 9.19
C ILE A 570 -1.80 5.58 8.02
N SER A 571 -2.18 6.59 7.24
CA SER A 571 -3.05 6.39 6.06
C SER A 571 -2.33 5.51 5.03
N VAL A 572 -2.98 4.45 4.57
CA VAL A 572 -2.34 3.45 3.70
C VAL A 572 -3.20 3.15 2.47
N VAL A 573 -2.56 3.10 1.31
CA VAL A 573 -3.15 2.67 0.04
C VAL A 573 -2.47 1.39 -0.42
N GLY A 574 -3.25 0.34 -0.69
CA GLY A 574 -2.75 -0.88 -1.30
C GLY A 574 -2.91 -0.86 -2.82
N ALA A 575 -1.91 -1.31 -3.57
CA ALA A 575 -2.01 -1.50 -5.02
C ALA A 575 -1.45 -2.86 -5.46
N SER A 576 -2.30 -3.66 -6.12
CA SER A 576 -1.94 -5.01 -6.58
C SER A 576 -2.86 -5.43 -7.73
N PHE A 577 -2.49 -6.48 -8.46
CA PHE A 577 -3.44 -7.18 -9.33
C PHE A 577 -4.49 -7.88 -8.45
N CYS A 578 -5.72 -7.36 -8.46
CA CYS A 578 -6.80 -7.79 -7.55
C CYS A 578 -8.12 -8.08 -8.31
N ALA A 579 -8.04 -8.39 -9.60
CA ALA A 579 -9.19 -8.68 -10.44
C ALA A 579 -9.70 -10.13 -10.25
N VAL A 580 -10.48 -10.65 -11.20
CA VAL A 580 -11.17 -11.96 -11.10
C VAL A 580 -10.24 -13.10 -10.66
N GLN A 581 -9.11 -13.32 -11.33
CA GLN A 581 -8.18 -14.42 -10.99
C GLN A 581 -7.23 -14.07 -9.83
N GLY A 582 -7.05 -12.78 -9.56
CA GLY A 582 -6.24 -12.26 -8.47
C GLY A 582 -7.06 -11.80 -7.27
N ALA A 583 -8.31 -12.25 -7.14
CA ALA A 583 -9.23 -11.71 -6.15
C ALA A 583 -8.66 -11.86 -4.74
N LEU A 584 -8.74 -10.79 -3.95
CA LEU A 584 -8.27 -10.79 -2.57
C LEU A 584 -9.18 -11.69 -1.73
N VAL A 585 -8.65 -12.85 -1.33
CA VAL A 585 -9.30 -13.78 -0.39
C VAL A 585 -8.95 -13.47 1.07
N VAL A 586 -8.15 -12.43 1.29
CA VAL A 586 -7.74 -11.91 2.59
C VAL A 586 -8.06 -10.43 2.67
N GLY A 587 -8.51 -9.98 3.83
CA GLY A 587 -8.90 -8.60 4.09
C GLY A 587 -8.75 -8.24 5.55
N ASN A 588 -8.64 -6.95 5.84
CA ASN A 588 -8.68 -6.41 7.19
C ASN A 588 -9.28 -4.99 7.17
N GLN A 589 -9.59 -4.45 8.35
CA GLN A 589 -10.26 -3.16 8.49
C GLN A 589 -9.47 -1.95 7.95
N TYR A 590 -8.17 -2.10 7.66
CA TYR A 590 -7.32 -1.04 7.13
C TYR A 590 -7.19 -1.09 5.60
N MET A 591 -7.65 -2.15 4.94
CA MET A 591 -7.67 -2.29 3.48
C MET A 591 -8.84 -1.53 2.83
N THR A 592 -9.02 -0.27 3.22
CA THR A 592 -10.12 0.60 2.77
C THR A 592 -9.80 1.31 1.46
N HIS A 593 -8.52 1.53 1.16
CA HIS A 593 -8.05 2.25 -0.02
C HIS A 593 -7.24 1.30 -0.90
N MET A 594 -7.87 0.78 -1.95
CA MET A 594 -7.31 -0.29 -2.79
C MET A 594 -7.34 0.11 -4.26
N ILE A 595 -6.21 -0.08 -4.94
CA ILE A 595 -6.05 0.15 -6.38
C ILE A 595 -5.77 -1.19 -7.07
N ASP A 596 -6.68 -1.58 -7.97
CA ASP A 596 -6.46 -2.71 -8.88
C ASP A 596 -5.53 -2.32 -10.04
N LEU A 597 -4.51 -3.14 -10.27
CA LEU A 597 -3.53 -3.01 -11.35
C LEU A 597 -3.92 -3.77 -12.63
N ASN A 598 -5.07 -4.45 -12.68
CA ASN A 598 -5.52 -5.17 -13.87
C ASN A 598 -5.73 -4.24 -15.10
N LYS A 599 -5.26 -4.72 -16.26
CA LYS A 599 -5.57 -4.15 -17.59
C LYS A 599 -6.30 -5.15 -18.49
N THR A 600 -6.31 -6.43 -18.11
CA THR A 600 -6.99 -7.50 -18.83
C THR A 600 -8.51 -7.29 -18.84
N GLU A 601 -9.18 -7.42 -19.98
CA GLU A 601 -10.65 -7.26 -20.08
C GLU A 601 -11.40 -8.29 -19.24
N ALA A 602 -10.88 -9.52 -19.18
CA ALA A 602 -11.45 -10.61 -18.40
C ALA A 602 -11.03 -10.61 -16.92
N GLY A 603 -10.12 -9.71 -16.50
CA GLY A 603 -9.63 -9.68 -15.11
C GLY A 603 -8.75 -10.88 -14.73
N ILE A 604 -8.04 -11.47 -15.70
CA ILE A 604 -7.23 -12.69 -15.51
C ILE A 604 -5.73 -12.45 -15.70
N GLU A 605 -4.93 -13.37 -15.17
CA GLU A 605 -3.54 -13.57 -15.57
C GLU A 605 -3.57 -14.20 -16.97
N ASN A 606 -3.18 -13.44 -17.99
CA ASN A 606 -3.29 -13.82 -19.40
C ASN A 606 -1.98 -14.34 -20.01
N GLU A 607 -0.94 -14.53 -19.20
CA GLU A 607 0.43 -14.96 -19.55
C GLU A 607 1.16 -14.04 -20.52
N ILE A 608 0.64 -12.84 -20.78
CA ILE A 608 1.33 -11.80 -21.56
C ILE A 608 2.22 -11.02 -20.62
N LEU A 609 3.53 -11.06 -20.86
CA LEU A 609 4.52 -10.41 -20.01
C LEU A 609 4.16 -8.95 -19.72
N SER A 610 4.16 -8.59 -18.43
CA SER A 610 3.94 -7.26 -17.88
C SER A 610 2.55 -6.62 -18.13
N CYS A 611 1.57 -7.35 -18.67
CA CYS A 611 0.25 -6.81 -19.02
C CYS A 611 -0.45 -6.09 -17.85
N ASN A 612 -0.39 -6.67 -16.65
CA ASN A 612 -1.04 -6.21 -15.42
C ASN A 612 -0.07 -5.57 -14.42
N THR A 613 1.13 -5.19 -14.85
CA THR A 613 2.07 -4.45 -14.00
C THR A 613 1.65 -2.99 -13.83
N LEU A 614 2.17 -2.34 -12.78
CA LEU A 614 1.93 -0.93 -12.49
C LEU A 614 2.31 -0.04 -13.68
N THR A 615 1.43 0.88 -14.06
CA THR A 615 1.63 1.88 -15.10
C THR A 615 1.46 3.31 -14.59
N HIS A 616 1.83 4.28 -15.42
CA HIS A 616 1.74 5.70 -15.07
C HIS A 616 0.33 6.12 -14.60
N ASP A 617 -0.75 5.65 -15.25
CA ASP A 617 -2.12 5.92 -14.80
C ASP A 617 -2.41 5.35 -13.41
N ASP A 618 -1.83 4.20 -13.06
CA ASP A 618 -1.94 3.66 -11.70
C ASP A 618 -1.20 4.52 -10.69
N GLY A 619 0.03 4.96 -11.01
CA GLY A 619 0.81 5.87 -10.17
C GLY A 619 0.03 7.14 -9.82
N LEU A 620 -0.63 7.75 -10.82
CA LEU A 620 -1.51 8.89 -10.62
C LEU A 620 -2.71 8.56 -9.72
N ARG A 621 -3.37 7.41 -9.94
CA ARG A 621 -4.50 6.96 -9.11
C ARG A 621 -4.09 6.71 -7.66
N ILE A 622 -2.96 6.05 -7.46
CA ILE A 622 -2.39 5.73 -6.14
C ILE A 622 -2.11 7.02 -5.37
N LEU A 623 -1.42 7.99 -5.97
CA LEU A 623 -1.11 9.25 -5.31
C LEU A 623 -2.37 10.08 -5.02
N ALA A 624 -3.32 10.14 -5.94
CA ALA A 624 -4.60 10.80 -5.72
C ALA A 624 -5.35 10.17 -4.54
N MET A 625 -5.42 8.83 -4.50
CA MET A 625 -6.08 8.10 -3.42
C MET A 625 -5.37 8.26 -2.08
N LEU A 626 -4.03 8.29 -2.06
CA LEU A 626 -3.26 8.50 -0.84
C LEU A 626 -3.49 9.89 -0.26
N LYS A 627 -3.53 10.93 -1.12
CA LYS A 627 -3.86 12.30 -0.68
C LYS A 627 -5.26 12.38 -0.09
N ALA A 628 -6.25 11.78 -0.75
CA ALA A 628 -7.62 11.71 -0.25
C ALA A 628 -7.69 10.98 1.11
N ALA A 629 -6.98 9.85 1.24
CA ALA A 629 -6.88 9.08 2.48
C ALA A 629 -6.25 9.89 3.64
N MET A 630 -5.18 10.65 3.36
CA MET A 630 -4.55 11.53 4.35
C MET A 630 -5.40 12.76 4.69
N ALA A 631 -6.27 13.19 3.78
CA ALA A 631 -7.24 14.25 4.00
C ALA A 631 -8.49 13.78 4.77
N GLY A 632 -8.64 12.47 4.99
CA GLY A 632 -9.82 11.89 5.65
C GLY A 632 -11.07 11.93 4.79
N GLU A 633 -10.92 11.92 3.46
CA GLU A 633 -12.05 11.85 2.55
C GLU A 633 -12.76 10.50 2.65
N GLU A 634 -14.09 10.52 2.56
CA GLU A 634 -14.90 9.31 2.63
C GLU A 634 -14.74 8.49 1.35
N VAL A 635 -14.39 7.21 1.50
CA VAL A 635 -14.31 6.25 0.39
C VAL A 635 -15.50 5.32 0.44
N LYS A 636 -16.10 5.09 -0.72
CA LYS A 636 -17.23 4.16 -0.85
C LYS A 636 -16.80 2.74 -0.49
N ALA A 637 -17.69 2.00 0.15
CA ALA A 637 -17.49 0.58 0.39
C ALA A 637 -17.25 -0.18 -0.95
N PRO A 638 -16.36 -1.17 -0.98
CA PRO A 638 -16.08 -1.94 -2.18
C PRO A 638 -17.29 -2.78 -2.60
N GLU A 639 -17.43 -3.00 -3.91
CA GLU A 639 -18.38 -3.96 -4.44
C GLU A 639 -17.89 -5.39 -4.13
N ARG A 640 -18.82 -6.34 -3.91
CA ARG A 640 -18.46 -7.74 -3.63
C ARG A 640 -17.77 -8.44 -4.81
N LYS A 641 -18.16 -8.06 -6.02
CA LYS A 641 -17.60 -8.61 -7.25
C LYS A 641 -16.74 -7.54 -7.90
N TRP A 642 -15.65 -7.99 -8.51
CA TRP A 642 -14.78 -7.10 -9.27
C TRP A 642 -15.59 -6.37 -10.34
N ASN A 643 -15.42 -5.05 -10.39
CA ASN A 643 -16.10 -4.17 -11.33
C ASN A 643 -15.08 -3.28 -12.05
N LYS A 644 -14.93 -3.51 -13.35
CA LYS A 644 -14.00 -2.77 -14.20
C LYS A 644 -14.32 -1.28 -14.32
N ASP A 645 -15.58 -0.88 -14.15
CA ASP A 645 -16.01 0.50 -14.30
C ASP A 645 -15.49 1.40 -13.16
N ILE A 646 -15.14 0.82 -12.00
CA ILE A 646 -14.56 1.57 -10.87
C ILE A 646 -13.27 2.27 -11.29
N LYS A 647 -12.41 1.58 -12.05
CA LYS A 647 -11.15 2.17 -12.56
C LYS A 647 -11.44 3.38 -13.44
N GLU A 648 -12.35 3.24 -14.41
CA GLU A 648 -12.66 4.32 -15.34
C GLU A 648 -13.32 5.52 -14.65
N ASN A 649 -14.21 5.27 -13.69
CA ASN A 649 -14.82 6.32 -12.88
C ASN A 649 -13.76 7.12 -12.11
N ASN A 650 -12.81 6.43 -11.46
CA ASN A 650 -11.72 7.08 -10.73
C ASN A 650 -10.82 7.92 -11.64
N LEU A 651 -10.49 7.42 -12.83
CA LEU A 651 -9.71 8.18 -13.81
C LEU A 651 -10.44 9.44 -14.26
N GLN A 652 -11.72 9.37 -14.58
CA GLN A 652 -12.52 10.53 -14.96
C GLN A 652 -12.59 11.59 -13.84
N LEU A 653 -12.69 11.16 -12.58
CA LEU A 653 -12.65 12.06 -11.43
C LEU A 653 -11.31 12.79 -11.33
N ILE A 654 -10.19 12.08 -11.50
CA ILE A 654 -8.85 12.68 -11.49
C ILE A 654 -8.68 13.64 -12.67
N GLU A 655 -9.10 13.26 -13.88
CA GLU A 655 -9.03 14.12 -15.07
C GLU A 655 -9.81 15.42 -14.85
N LYS A 656 -11.01 15.33 -14.26
CA LYS A 656 -11.84 16.49 -13.93
C LYS A 656 -11.20 17.37 -12.85
N ALA A 657 -10.61 16.78 -11.81
CA ALA A 657 -9.99 17.53 -10.72
C ALA A 657 -8.69 18.22 -11.15
N THR A 658 -7.89 17.57 -11.99
CA THR A 658 -6.57 18.05 -12.42
C THR A 658 -6.61 18.86 -13.72
N ASN A 659 -7.72 18.79 -14.46
CA ASN A 659 -7.84 19.31 -15.82
C ASN A 659 -6.73 18.79 -16.77
N LYS A 660 -6.27 17.55 -16.52
CA LYS A 660 -5.28 16.84 -17.33
C LYS A 660 -5.90 15.56 -17.85
N LYS A 661 -5.72 15.28 -19.14
CA LYS A 661 -6.16 14.02 -19.75
C LYS A 661 -5.18 12.90 -19.39
N ILE A 662 -5.69 11.75 -18.97
CA ILE A 662 -4.91 10.56 -18.66
C ILE A 662 -5.07 9.54 -19.79
N THR A 663 -3.97 9.16 -20.42
CA THR A 663 -3.96 8.12 -21.44
C THR A 663 -4.07 6.76 -20.78
N ARG A 664 -5.06 5.96 -21.19
CA ARG A 664 -5.21 4.58 -20.70
C ARG A 664 -4.13 3.71 -21.39
N PRO A 665 -3.50 2.78 -20.66
CA PRO A 665 -2.51 1.88 -21.26
C PRO A 665 -3.19 0.86 -22.18
N ASP A 666 -2.52 0.53 -23.29
CA ASP A 666 -2.95 -0.56 -24.18
C ASP A 666 -3.01 -1.89 -23.43
N ASN A 667 -4.01 -2.72 -23.70
CA ASN A 667 -4.13 -4.05 -23.13
C ASN A 667 -3.96 -5.15 -24.20
N GLU A 668 -4.25 -6.39 -23.84
CA GLU A 668 -4.06 -7.58 -24.67
C GLU A 668 -4.81 -7.54 -26.01
N THR A 669 -5.85 -6.71 -26.12
CA THR A 669 -6.60 -6.54 -27.37
C THR A 669 -5.81 -5.80 -28.46
N SER A 670 -4.73 -5.12 -28.08
CA SER A 670 -3.80 -4.49 -29.02
C SER A 670 -2.82 -5.47 -29.68
N LEU A 671 -2.75 -6.71 -29.19
CA LEU A 671 -1.78 -7.73 -29.62
C LEU A 671 -2.43 -8.78 -30.55
N PRO A 672 -1.68 -9.35 -31.53
CA PRO A 672 -2.17 -10.44 -32.36
C PRO A 672 -2.56 -11.68 -31.53
N MET A 673 -3.75 -12.25 -31.79
CA MET A 673 -4.34 -13.33 -30.98
C MET A 673 -3.58 -14.66 -31.09
N SER A 674 -2.85 -15.03 -30.03
CA SER A 674 -2.16 -16.32 -29.94
C SER A 674 -3.12 -17.50 -29.77
N GLU A 675 -2.66 -18.69 -30.12
CA GLU A 675 -3.41 -19.93 -29.91
C GLU A 675 -3.66 -20.20 -28.40
N LYS A 676 -2.66 -19.90 -27.56
CA LYS A 676 -2.73 -20.05 -26.10
C LYS A 676 -3.84 -19.18 -25.51
N ARG A 677 -3.90 -17.90 -25.90
CA ARG A 677 -4.97 -16.99 -25.50
C ARG A 677 -6.33 -17.45 -26.02
N ARG A 678 -6.42 -17.87 -27.28
CA ARG A 678 -7.69 -18.37 -27.85
C ARG A 678 -8.30 -19.51 -27.04
N LYS A 679 -7.46 -20.44 -26.54
CA LYS A 679 -7.89 -21.56 -25.68
C LYS A 679 -8.25 -21.13 -24.25
N LYS A 680 -7.61 -20.09 -23.73
CA LYS A 680 -7.83 -19.59 -22.36
C LYS A 680 -9.11 -18.74 -22.25
N TYR A 681 -9.50 -18.06 -23.33
CA TYR A 681 -10.68 -17.20 -23.41
C TYR A 681 -11.92 -17.90 -24.01
N SER A 682 -11.77 -19.13 -24.52
CA SER A 682 -12.86 -20.00 -24.98
C SER A 682 -13.39 -20.84 -23.83
#